data_AF-A0A1Q8DIR9-F1
#
_entry.id   AF-A0A1Q8DIR9-F1
#
_cell.length_a   1.000
_cell.length_b   1.000
_cell.length_c   1.000
_cell.angle_alpha   90.00
_cell.angle_beta   90.00
_cell.angle_gamma   90.00
#
_symmetry.space_group_name_H-M   'P 1'
#
loop_
_entity.id
_entity.type
_entity.pdbx_description
1 polymer ?
#
loop_
_entity_poly.entity_id
_entity_poly.type
_entity_poly.pdbx_seq_one_letter_code
_entity_poly.pdbx_strand_id
1 'polypeptide(L)'
;MSMDSYENLDEVTRKQIEELQKVTRKSDSDEQFSLAQRKLAEIFYKHGLLDEAVRVSKLIKPQDNREHYKKAQYNIAAVYEEQDKTEEALKIWSEIEADSSEIYSRAQYNIGNIKNDLGEFEEAKKAWGKVKKNGSPEVYARAQYNLASRLVKEGQEDNAIRAWRNIGKKDDSEIYALAQFNIGVSLNIKDSTYEALEAWEKIEAKDSLEAFNRAQYNICTVSLENTQYQDINRAENALKKIVNGYQYEKRCLEKICRLLKTSSTDIGKYLLLLFTHTTEIIEILKVDFSHRVTDNKPVERKLAHYTGTDTTNKLLDIEKGKEQPSSFRLNTINNVNDPSEGKLLLNYLKGIKEGLSYNSQFDEDLHAFISCFTFNHDSLNQFRLYGKQDNKEASGISLVFNQNFFQKHDSTAGLSYVAFEDSLQKINVTSIQGSTGEKVVERINKQPVMRCVYLDPTSDYIHLAQRNRLTFFREFNNETVQVESGQISKAEHEWERYQSFIDKKTEDFRSVFIGLQSDYRTITEKMIEIEEKNASLSGKIEVLLNEILLPLKYLIKHSAFQEEQECRMVYMTSLDDKKVKMEFGRFLYVEYEPKVKAHLDKIYIAPVANKYQPYLAKLLCNTNVKIELSNNPYRQT
;
A
#
# COMPACT_ATOMS: atom_id res chain seq x y z
N MET A 1 32.47 -15.22 31.32
CA MET A 1 32.84 -15.40 29.89
C MET A 1 34.09 -14.60 29.63
N SER A 2 34.87 -14.87 28.57
CA SER A 2 35.99 -13.96 28.25
C SER A 2 35.44 -12.64 27.70
N MET A 3 36.03 -11.51 28.12
CA MET A 3 35.68 -10.19 27.59
C MET A 3 36.18 -9.96 26.17
N ASP A 4 37.14 -10.78 25.72
CA ASP A 4 37.65 -10.80 24.34
C ASP A 4 36.54 -11.18 23.33
N SER A 5 35.47 -11.85 23.79
CA SER A 5 34.32 -12.19 22.94
C SER A 5 33.40 -10.99 22.64
N TYR A 6 33.69 -9.81 23.20
CA TYR A 6 32.84 -8.62 23.15
C TYR A 6 33.57 -7.35 22.70
N GLU A 7 34.69 -7.48 21.97
CA GLU A 7 35.52 -6.34 21.54
C GLU A 7 34.76 -5.26 20.74
N ASN A 8 33.67 -5.66 20.06
CA ASN A 8 32.82 -4.76 19.28
C ASN A 8 31.84 -3.91 20.13
N LEU A 9 31.78 -4.13 21.46
CA LEU A 9 30.95 -3.34 22.38
C LEU A 9 31.73 -2.15 22.96
N ASP A 10 31.02 -1.07 23.25
CA ASP A 10 31.62 0.09 23.91
C ASP A 10 32.12 -0.25 25.33
N GLU A 11 33.07 0.54 25.82
CA GLU A 11 33.73 0.28 27.11
C GLU A 11 32.75 0.31 28.30
N VAL A 12 31.71 1.14 28.23
CA VAL A 12 30.71 1.27 29.31
C VAL A 12 29.86 0.00 29.37
N THR A 13 29.37 -0.47 28.22
CA THR A 13 28.61 -1.72 28.12
C THR A 13 29.46 -2.91 28.57
N ARG A 14 30.74 -2.96 28.20
CA ARG A 14 31.65 -4.03 28.64
C ARG A 14 31.85 -4.04 30.15
N LYS A 15 32.11 -2.90 30.78
CA LYS A 15 32.21 -2.79 32.25
C LYS A 15 30.92 -3.22 32.94
N GLN A 16 29.77 -2.84 32.40
CA GLN A 16 28.48 -3.26 32.94
C GLN A 16 28.29 -4.78 32.87
N ILE A 17 28.68 -5.42 31.76
CA ILE A 17 28.65 -6.87 31.62
C ILE A 17 29.57 -7.53 32.65
N GLU A 18 30.80 -7.03 32.84
CA GLU A 18 31.75 -7.55 33.83
C GLU A 18 31.19 -7.49 35.25
N GLU A 19 30.58 -6.36 35.63
CA GLU A 19 29.96 -6.20 36.95
C GLU A 19 28.81 -7.19 37.16
N LEU A 20 27.94 -7.36 36.17
CA LEU A 20 26.81 -8.30 36.26
C LEU A 20 27.28 -9.76 36.27
N GLN A 21 28.40 -10.08 35.61
CA GLN A 21 28.99 -11.43 35.64
C GLN A 21 29.60 -11.81 36.99
N LYS A 22 29.93 -10.85 37.85
CA LYS A 22 30.42 -11.12 39.22
C LYS A 22 29.33 -11.66 40.14
N VAL A 23 28.05 -11.42 39.82
CA VAL A 23 26.92 -11.92 40.60
C VAL A 23 26.74 -13.41 40.32
N THR A 24 26.88 -14.25 41.35
CA THR A 24 26.76 -15.71 41.21
C THR A 24 25.82 -16.31 42.24
N ARG A 25 25.21 -17.45 41.90
CA ARG A 25 24.37 -18.21 42.83
C ARG A 25 25.06 -18.65 44.12
N LYS A 26 26.40 -18.68 44.15
CA LYS A 26 27.17 -19.09 45.34
C LYS A 26 27.39 -17.95 46.32
N SER A 27 27.45 -16.72 45.81
CA SER A 27 27.83 -15.51 46.56
C SER A 27 26.67 -14.57 46.84
N ASP A 28 25.60 -14.66 46.06
CA ASP A 28 24.50 -13.70 46.03
C ASP A 28 23.15 -14.42 46.20
N SER A 29 22.11 -13.67 46.58
CA SER A 29 20.77 -14.25 46.69
C SER A 29 20.23 -14.67 45.31
N ASP A 30 19.30 -15.62 45.30
CA ASP A 30 18.67 -16.07 44.06
C ASP A 30 17.94 -14.91 43.33
N GLU A 31 17.41 -13.94 44.07
CA GLU A 31 16.79 -12.73 43.51
C GLU A 31 17.83 -11.82 42.85
N GLN A 32 18.98 -11.60 43.50
CA GLN A 32 20.08 -10.82 42.94
C GLN A 32 20.66 -11.49 41.70
N PHE A 33 20.85 -12.82 41.75
CA PHE A 33 21.34 -13.60 40.63
C PHE A 33 20.38 -13.53 39.44
N SER A 34 19.09 -13.79 39.63
CA SER A 34 18.10 -13.74 38.55
C SER A 34 17.96 -12.33 37.96
N LEU A 35 18.05 -11.28 38.78
CA LEU A 35 18.09 -9.89 38.29
C LEU A 35 19.33 -9.60 37.44
N ALA A 36 20.50 -10.08 37.85
CA ALA A 36 21.74 -9.91 37.10
C ALA A 36 21.70 -10.64 35.75
N GLN A 37 21.23 -11.89 35.73
CA GLN A 37 21.07 -12.66 34.48
C GLN A 37 20.04 -12.00 33.55
N ARG A 38 18.95 -11.45 34.09
CA ARG A 38 17.96 -10.70 33.29
C ARG A 38 18.57 -9.46 32.64
N LYS A 39 19.35 -8.68 33.39
CA LYS A 39 20.04 -7.50 32.85
C LYS A 39 21.06 -7.88 31.77
N LEU A 40 21.81 -8.97 31.99
CA LEU A 40 22.72 -9.51 30.96
C LEU A 40 21.96 -9.89 29.69
N ALA A 41 20.82 -10.59 29.82
CA ALA A 41 20.00 -10.96 28.67
C ALA A 41 19.54 -9.73 27.88
N GLU A 42 19.07 -8.69 28.57
CA GLU A 42 18.63 -7.43 27.95
C GLU A 42 19.78 -6.70 27.23
N ILE A 43 20.99 -6.71 27.78
CA ILE A 43 22.18 -6.13 27.14
C ILE A 43 22.55 -6.92 25.88
N PHE A 44 22.64 -8.25 25.98
CA PHE A 44 23.01 -9.08 24.83
C PHE A 44 21.99 -8.98 23.70
N TYR A 45 20.71 -9.00 24.02
CA TYR A 45 19.64 -8.83 23.05
C TYR A 45 19.74 -7.49 22.30
N LYS A 46 19.92 -6.37 23.02
CA LYS A 46 20.09 -5.03 22.41
C LYS A 46 21.27 -4.92 21.44
N HIS A 47 22.29 -5.76 21.61
CA HIS A 47 23.49 -5.77 20.77
C HIS A 47 23.47 -6.91 19.73
N GLY A 48 22.33 -7.57 19.52
CA GLY A 48 22.19 -8.65 18.54
C GLY A 48 22.91 -9.95 18.92
N LEU A 49 23.39 -10.07 20.17
CA LEU A 49 24.04 -11.28 20.70
C LEU A 49 22.96 -12.26 21.21
N LEU A 50 22.11 -12.71 20.28
CA LEU A 50 20.89 -13.46 20.58
C LEU A 50 21.14 -14.79 21.32
N ASP A 51 22.15 -15.55 20.90
CA ASP A 51 22.49 -16.83 21.54
C ASP A 51 22.97 -16.64 22.99
N GLU A 52 23.70 -15.55 23.24
CA GLU A 52 24.14 -15.19 24.60
C GLU A 52 22.98 -14.73 25.47
N ALA A 53 22.05 -13.95 24.92
CA ALA A 53 20.83 -13.55 25.60
C ALA A 53 20.00 -14.78 26.03
N VAL A 54 19.86 -15.77 25.15
CA VAL A 54 19.19 -17.04 25.46
C VAL A 54 19.96 -17.82 26.51
N ARG A 55 21.29 -17.92 26.39
CA ARG A 55 22.14 -18.69 27.30
C ARG A 55 22.01 -18.18 28.74
N VAL A 56 22.11 -16.87 28.97
CA VAL A 56 21.98 -16.30 30.33
C VAL A 56 20.53 -16.33 30.84
N SER A 57 19.54 -16.17 29.97
CA SER A 57 18.12 -16.29 30.35
C SER A 57 17.78 -17.71 30.85
N LYS A 58 18.34 -18.75 30.22
CA LYS A 58 18.17 -20.16 30.66
C LYS A 58 18.78 -20.47 32.02
N LEU A 59 19.66 -19.60 32.55
CA LEU A 59 20.22 -19.76 33.89
C LEU A 59 19.23 -19.39 34.99
N ILE A 60 18.18 -18.62 34.68
CA ILE A 60 17.12 -18.26 35.63
C ILE A 60 16.19 -19.46 35.79
N LYS A 61 15.90 -19.83 37.04
CA LYS A 61 15.05 -20.98 37.39
C LYS A 61 13.79 -20.53 38.13
N PRO A 62 12.71 -21.34 38.14
CA PRO A 62 11.44 -20.98 38.78
C PRO A 62 11.58 -20.59 40.26
N GLN A 63 12.49 -21.25 40.99
CA GLN A 63 12.74 -20.98 42.40
C GLN A 63 13.44 -19.65 42.67
N ASP A 64 14.08 -19.04 41.66
CA ASP A 64 14.91 -17.86 41.91
C ASP A 64 14.04 -16.64 42.18
N ASN A 65 13.11 -16.42 41.25
CA ASN A 65 12.09 -15.41 41.29
C ASN A 65 11.10 -15.76 40.16
N ARG A 66 9.85 -16.05 40.51
CA ARG A 66 8.83 -16.52 39.56
C ARG A 66 8.61 -15.54 38.41
N GLU A 67 8.61 -14.24 38.69
CA GLU A 67 8.40 -13.19 37.69
C GLU A 67 9.59 -13.07 36.74
N HIS A 68 10.82 -13.08 37.29
CA HIS A 68 12.04 -13.10 36.47
C HIS A 68 12.09 -14.35 35.59
N TYR A 69 11.70 -15.51 36.11
CA TYR A 69 11.63 -16.74 35.34
C TYR A 69 10.62 -16.65 34.18
N LYS A 70 9.39 -16.17 34.44
CA LYS A 70 8.39 -15.96 33.38
C LYS A 70 8.92 -15.01 32.29
N LYS A 71 9.56 -13.91 32.68
CA LYS A 71 10.14 -12.95 31.75
C LYS A 71 11.28 -13.56 30.93
N ALA A 72 12.11 -14.40 31.57
CA ALA A 72 13.16 -15.14 30.88
C ALA A 72 12.59 -16.11 29.84
N GLN A 73 11.55 -16.89 30.18
CA GLN A 73 10.87 -17.78 29.23
C GLN A 73 10.27 -17.01 28.06
N TYR A 74 9.57 -15.90 28.32
CA TYR A 74 9.03 -15.03 27.28
C TYR A 74 10.11 -14.51 26.33
N ASN A 75 11.22 -14.02 26.85
CA ASN A 75 12.33 -13.50 26.05
C ASN A 75 13.03 -14.61 25.24
N ILE A 76 13.23 -15.80 25.80
CA ILE A 76 13.81 -16.94 25.07
C ILE A 76 12.95 -17.28 23.86
N ALA A 77 11.63 -17.36 24.04
CA ALA A 77 10.70 -17.63 22.95
C ALA A 77 10.70 -16.53 21.88
N ALA A 78 10.77 -15.25 22.28
CA ALA A 78 10.90 -14.14 21.33
C ALA A 78 12.18 -14.25 20.47
N VAL A 79 13.32 -14.59 21.08
CA VAL A 79 14.58 -14.81 20.34
C VAL A 79 14.47 -16.01 19.40
N TYR A 80 13.78 -17.08 19.80
CA TYR A 80 13.56 -18.23 18.91
C TYR A 80 12.68 -17.86 17.72
N GLU A 81 11.66 -17.05 17.91
CA GLU A 81 10.85 -16.53 16.80
C GLU A 81 11.69 -15.67 15.83
N GLU A 82 12.55 -14.78 16.34
CA GLU A 82 13.49 -14.01 15.50
C GLU A 82 14.51 -14.88 14.74
N GLN A 83 14.77 -16.10 15.23
CA GLN A 83 15.64 -17.09 14.58
C GLN A 83 14.86 -18.08 13.69
N ASP A 84 13.60 -17.78 13.35
CA ASP A 84 12.69 -18.65 12.59
C ASP A 84 12.44 -20.03 13.23
N LYS A 85 12.67 -20.17 14.55
CA LYS A 85 12.38 -21.37 15.35
C LYS A 85 10.99 -21.27 15.97
N THR A 86 9.99 -21.17 15.11
CA THR A 86 8.60 -20.84 15.47
C THR A 86 7.96 -21.89 16.38
N GLU A 87 8.20 -23.18 16.14
CA GLU A 87 7.61 -24.26 16.95
C GLU A 87 8.14 -24.24 18.39
N GLU A 88 9.44 -24.02 18.55
CA GLU A 88 10.09 -23.91 19.86
C GLU A 88 9.60 -22.67 20.62
N ALA A 89 9.45 -21.53 19.94
CA ALA A 89 8.90 -20.32 20.51
C ALA A 89 7.46 -20.53 21.01
N LEU A 90 6.59 -21.10 20.17
CA LEU A 90 5.20 -21.40 20.51
C LEU A 90 5.10 -22.34 21.72
N LYS A 91 5.96 -23.36 21.78
CA LYS A 91 6.01 -24.29 22.91
C LYS A 91 6.33 -23.56 24.21
N ILE A 92 7.40 -22.77 24.23
CA ILE A 92 7.84 -22.05 25.44
C ILE A 92 6.79 -21.03 25.89
N TRP A 93 6.23 -20.22 24.98
CA TRP A 93 5.17 -19.27 25.34
C TRP A 93 3.90 -19.96 25.86
N SER A 94 3.55 -21.13 25.34
CA SER A 94 2.38 -21.89 25.79
C SER A 94 2.54 -22.48 27.20
N GLU A 95 3.77 -22.69 27.65
CA GLU A 95 4.11 -23.17 28.99
C GLU A 95 4.16 -22.04 30.03
N ILE A 96 4.10 -20.76 29.61
CA ILE A 96 4.00 -19.63 30.54
C ILE A 96 2.68 -19.74 31.30
N GLU A 97 2.80 -19.79 32.63
CA GLU A 97 1.67 -19.95 33.52
C GLU A 97 0.59 -18.88 33.29
N ALA A 98 -0.65 -19.36 33.10
CA ALA A 98 -1.81 -18.53 32.89
C ALA A 98 -2.18 -17.69 34.13
N ASP A 99 -2.05 -16.37 34.00
CA ASP A 99 -2.44 -15.41 35.01
C ASP A 99 -2.91 -14.09 34.35
N SER A 100 -3.00 -13.01 35.13
CA SER A 100 -3.26 -11.66 34.61
C SER A 100 -2.00 -10.81 34.62
N SER A 101 -0.83 -11.41 34.36
CA SER A 101 0.41 -10.65 34.18
C SER A 101 0.51 -10.05 32.78
N GLU A 102 1.30 -9.00 32.65
CA GLU A 102 1.69 -8.44 31.36
C GLU A 102 2.44 -9.49 30.51
N ILE A 103 3.27 -10.32 31.14
CA ILE A 103 4.08 -11.34 30.45
C ILE A 103 3.20 -12.39 29.78
N TYR A 104 2.22 -12.94 30.52
CA TYR A 104 1.27 -13.89 29.95
C TYR A 104 0.44 -13.25 28.83
N SER A 105 0.01 -11.99 29.02
CA SER A 105 -0.73 -11.24 28.01
C SER A 105 0.08 -11.10 26.70
N ARG A 106 1.35 -10.72 26.78
CA ARG A 106 2.25 -10.62 25.61
C ARG A 106 2.49 -11.97 24.94
N ALA A 107 2.69 -13.02 25.74
CA ALA A 107 2.86 -14.38 25.22
C ALA A 107 1.63 -14.85 24.41
N GLN A 108 0.43 -14.69 24.97
CA GLN A 108 -0.81 -15.05 24.26
C GLN A 108 -1.05 -14.18 23.02
N TYR A 109 -0.71 -12.89 23.07
CA TYR A 109 -0.77 -12.02 21.90
C TYR A 109 0.14 -12.51 20.77
N ASN A 110 1.39 -12.85 21.06
CA ASN A 110 2.35 -13.36 20.07
C ASN A 110 1.93 -14.74 19.52
N ILE A 111 1.48 -15.65 20.39
CA ILE A 111 0.91 -16.94 19.96
C ILE A 111 -0.23 -16.68 18.97
N GLY A 112 -1.14 -15.74 19.28
CA GLY A 112 -2.27 -15.42 18.41
C GLY A 112 -1.84 -14.91 17.03
N ASN A 113 -0.84 -14.03 16.98
CA ASN A 113 -0.32 -13.50 15.71
C ASN A 113 0.32 -14.59 14.86
N ILE A 114 1.18 -15.42 15.45
CA ILE A 114 1.85 -16.52 14.74
C ILE A 114 0.83 -17.52 14.22
N LYS A 115 -0.16 -17.90 15.05
CA LYS A 115 -1.21 -18.83 14.64
C LYS A 115 -2.06 -18.27 13.50
N ASN A 116 -2.36 -16.97 13.52
CA ASN A 116 -3.03 -16.31 12.41
C ASN A 116 -2.18 -16.35 11.12
N ASP A 117 -0.87 -16.12 11.23
CA ASP A 117 0.04 -16.14 10.08
C ASP A 117 0.22 -17.54 9.49
N LEU A 118 0.15 -18.58 10.34
CA LEU A 118 0.12 -19.99 9.95
C LEU A 118 -1.26 -20.45 9.39
N GLY A 119 -2.29 -19.61 9.43
CA GLY A 119 -3.65 -19.96 9.01
C GLY A 119 -4.48 -20.74 10.05
N GLU A 120 -3.96 -20.94 11.26
CA GLU A 120 -4.64 -21.57 12.39
C GLU A 120 -5.55 -20.54 13.11
N PHE A 121 -6.61 -20.11 12.43
CA PHE A 121 -7.41 -18.96 12.84
C PHE A 121 -8.20 -19.17 14.15
N GLU A 122 -8.67 -20.37 14.45
CA GLU A 122 -9.40 -20.65 15.70
C GLU A 122 -8.47 -20.60 16.92
N GLU A 123 -7.27 -21.15 16.79
CA GLU A 123 -6.20 -21.08 17.78
C GLU A 123 -5.77 -19.63 18.01
N ALA A 124 -5.66 -18.84 16.95
CA ALA A 124 -5.34 -17.42 17.02
C ALA A 124 -6.39 -16.65 17.84
N LYS A 125 -7.68 -16.82 17.51
CA LYS A 125 -8.79 -16.19 18.24
C LYS A 125 -8.83 -16.61 19.71
N LYS A 126 -8.60 -17.90 20.01
CA LYS A 126 -8.52 -18.40 21.38
C LYS A 126 -7.36 -17.76 22.15
N ALA A 127 -6.20 -17.60 21.54
CA ALA A 127 -5.04 -16.98 22.16
C ALA A 127 -5.29 -15.50 22.47
N TRP A 128 -5.74 -14.70 21.50
CA TRP A 128 -6.10 -13.29 21.73
C TRP A 128 -7.22 -13.13 22.76
N GLY A 129 -8.23 -14.02 22.76
CA GLY A 129 -9.32 -14.01 23.73
C GLY A 129 -8.91 -14.31 25.18
N LYS A 130 -7.74 -14.92 25.41
CA LYS A 130 -7.19 -15.14 26.77
C LYS A 130 -6.55 -13.88 27.37
N VAL A 131 -6.22 -12.88 26.56
CA VAL A 131 -5.63 -11.63 27.04
C VAL A 131 -6.67 -10.86 27.83
N LYS A 132 -6.34 -10.47 29.07
CA LYS A 132 -7.24 -9.74 29.96
C LYS A 132 -6.77 -8.30 30.13
N LYS A 133 -7.74 -7.39 30.13
CA LYS A 133 -7.52 -5.94 30.28
C LYS A 133 -6.72 -5.55 31.53
N ASN A 134 -6.91 -6.27 32.64
CA ASN A 134 -6.20 -6.01 33.89
C ASN A 134 -4.72 -6.43 33.87
N GLY A 135 -4.29 -7.27 32.92
CA GLY A 135 -2.88 -7.68 32.82
C GLY A 135 -2.03 -6.71 32.01
N SER A 136 -2.58 -6.19 30.92
CA SER A 136 -2.02 -5.04 30.20
C SER A 136 -3.11 -4.43 29.33
N PRO A 137 -3.59 -3.21 29.63
CA PRO A 137 -4.59 -2.55 28.80
C PRO A 137 -4.14 -2.38 27.34
N GLU A 138 -2.87 -2.03 27.11
CA GLU A 138 -2.28 -1.87 25.78
C GLU A 138 -2.32 -3.18 24.98
N VAL A 139 -1.83 -4.28 25.57
CA VAL A 139 -1.79 -5.59 24.90
C VAL A 139 -3.21 -6.13 24.70
N TYR A 140 -4.12 -5.87 25.64
CA TYR A 140 -5.53 -6.20 25.51
C TYR A 140 -6.17 -5.47 24.32
N ALA A 141 -5.94 -4.17 24.18
CA ALA A 141 -6.46 -3.38 23.06
C ALA A 141 -6.02 -3.98 21.71
N ARG A 142 -4.72 -4.28 21.56
CA ARG A 142 -4.17 -4.90 20.33
C ARG A 142 -4.74 -6.30 20.07
N ALA A 143 -4.85 -7.13 21.10
CA ALA A 143 -5.43 -8.47 20.98
C ALA A 143 -6.91 -8.43 20.56
N GLN A 144 -7.71 -7.54 21.16
CA GLN A 144 -9.11 -7.34 20.77
C GLN A 144 -9.23 -6.80 19.35
N TYR A 145 -8.34 -5.89 18.94
CA TYR A 145 -8.31 -5.35 17.58
C TYR A 145 -8.05 -6.46 16.55
N ASN A 146 -7.02 -7.29 16.76
CA ASN A 146 -6.69 -8.41 15.86
C ASN A 146 -7.81 -9.46 15.81
N LEU A 147 -8.40 -9.79 16.97
CA LEU A 147 -9.56 -10.66 17.06
C LEU A 147 -10.73 -10.13 16.22
N ALA A 148 -11.06 -8.85 16.36
CA ALA A 148 -12.14 -8.22 15.61
C ALA A 148 -11.85 -8.17 14.10
N SER A 149 -10.64 -7.80 13.68
CA SER A 149 -10.23 -7.82 12.28
C SER A 149 -10.33 -9.22 11.65
N ARG A 150 -10.02 -10.28 12.42
CA ARG A 150 -10.20 -11.66 11.97
C ARG A 150 -11.68 -12.04 11.85
N LEU A 151 -12.51 -11.62 12.80
CA LEU A 151 -13.95 -11.86 12.79
C LEU A 151 -14.65 -11.23 11.57
N VAL A 152 -14.26 -10.01 11.17
CA VAL A 152 -14.75 -9.38 9.92
C VAL A 152 -14.40 -10.23 8.69
N LYS A 153 -13.17 -10.74 8.60
CA LYS A 153 -12.76 -11.64 7.50
C LYS A 153 -13.56 -12.94 7.43
N GLU A 154 -14.21 -13.33 8.53
CA GLU A 154 -15.10 -14.50 8.62
C GLU A 154 -16.58 -14.15 8.48
N GLY A 155 -16.92 -12.88 8.17
CA GLY A 155 -18.29 -12.40 8.07
C GLY A 155 -19.01 -12.26 9.42
N GLN A 156 -18.29 -12.31 10.54
CA GLN A 156 -18.84 -12.19 11.90
C GLN A 156 -18.84 -10.75 12.41
N GLU A 157 -19.47 -9.85 11.65
CA GLU A 157 -19.40 -8.40 11.86
C GLU A 157 -19.84 -7.96 13.26
N ASP A 158 -20.94 -8.52 13.78
CA ASP A 158 -21.45 -8.19 15.12
C ASP A 158 -20.48 -8.60 16.25
N ASN A 159 -19.75 -9.70 16.04
CA ASN A 159 -18.73 -10.14 16.99
C ASN A 159 -17.52 -9.22 16.95
N ALA A 160 -17.13 -8.76 15.75
CA ALA A 160 -16.05 -7.80 15.56
C ALA A 160 -16.37 -6.45 16.22
N ILE A 161 -17.57 -5.91 15.97
CA ILE A 161 -18.04 -4.66 16.60
C ILE A 161 -18.01 -4.76 18.12
N ARG A 162 -18.45 -5.89 18.70
CA ARG A 162 -18.38 -6.12 20.16
C ARG A 162 -16.94 -6.13 20.68
N ALA A 163 -16.02 -6.81 19.99
CA ALA A 163 -14.61 -6.84 20.38
C ALA A 163 -13.95 -5.45 20.30
N TRP A 164 -14.20 -4.68 19.23
CA TRP A 164 -13.72 -3.29 19.13
C TRP A 164 -14.33 -2.37 20.19
N ARG A 165 -15.61 -2.52 20.53
CA ARG A 165 -16.28 -1.71 21.58
C ARG A 165 -15.69 -1.95 22.98
N ASN A 166 -15.02 -3.08 23.23
CA ASN A 166 -14.33 -3.34 24.50
C ASN A 166 -13.05 -2.52 24.68
N ILE A 167 -12.50 -1.98 23.59
CA ILE A 167 -11.29 -1.17 23.61
C ILE A 167 -11.65 0.22 24.12
N GLY A 168 -11.04 0.64 25.23
CA GLY A 168 -11.21 1.98 25.78
C GLY A 168 -10.08 2.90 25.35
N LYS A 169 -10.38 4.20 25.20
CA LYS A 169 -9.38 5.24 24.87
C LYS A 169 -8.19 5.32 25.83
N LYS A 170 -8.37 4.91 27.09
CA LYS A 170 -7.29 4.84 28.11
C LYS A 170 -6.42 3.60 28.00
N ASP A 171 -6.85 2.59 27.25
CA ASP A 171 -6.13 1.33 27.11
C ASP A 171 -4.98 1.50 26.12
N ASP A 172 -5.31 2.05 24.95
CA ASP A 172 -4.41 2.50 23.90
C ASP A 172 -5.21 3.47 22.99
N SER A 173 -4.82 4.73 22.93
CA SER A 173 -5.59 5.77 22.22
C SER A 173 -5.56 5.57 20.70
N GLU A 174 -4.43 5.12 20.15
CA GLU A 174 -4.27 4.89 18.71
C GLU A 174 -5.11 3.70 18.26
N ILE A 175 -5.03 2.59 18.99
CA ILE A 175 -5.84 1.39 18.71
C ILE A 175 -7.34 1.67 18.93
N TYR A 176 -7.70 2.48 19.92
CA TYR A 176 -9.08 2.94 20.10
C TYR A 176 -9.59 3.72 18.88
N ALA A 177 -8.80 4.66 18.35
CA ALA A 177 -9.18 5.43 17.16
C ALA A 177 -9.39 4.53 15.94
N LEU A 178 -8.48 3.56 15.71
CA LEU A 178 -8.62 2.56 14.65
C LEU A 178 -9.85 1.67 14.84
N ALA A 179 -10.15 1.28 16.09
CA ALA A 179 -11.33 0.48 16.43
C ALA A 179 -12.63 1.25 16.18
N GLN A 180 -12.71 2.52 16.60
CA GLN A 180 -13.88 3.38 16.30
C GLN A 180 -14.06 3.58 14.80
N PHE A 181 -12.95 3.75 14.05
CA PHE A 181 -13.01 3.89 12.60
C PHE A 181 -13.64 2.65 11.95
N ASN A 182 -13.16 1.46 12.31
CA ASN A 182 -13.68 0.20 11.78
C ASN A 182 -15.12 -0.08 12.24
N ILE A 183 -15.48 0.25 13.49
CA ILE A 183 -16.87 0.19 13.96
C ILE A 183 -17.77 1.03 13.04
N GLY A 184 -17.37 2.28 12.74
CA GLY A 184 -18.15 3.14 11.86
C GLY A 184 -18.31 2.57 10.45
N VAL A 185 -17.23 2.03 9.85
CA VAL A 185 -17.29 1.36 8.55
C VAL A 185 -18.26 0.18 8.57
N SER A 186 -18.14 -0.70 9.58
CA SER A 186 -18.97 -1.89 9.74
C SER A 186 -20.45 -1.54 9.89
N LEU A 187 -20.74 -0.53 10.72
CA LEU A 187 -22.11 -0.05 10.94
C LEU A 187 -22.70 0.59 9.70
N ASN A 188 -21.90 1.33 8.92
CA ASN A 188 -22.36 1.95 7.68
C ASN A 188 -22.71 0.90 6.61
N ILE A 189 -21.91 -0.17 6.47
CA ILE A 189 -22.20 -1.30 5.59
C ILE A 189 -23.51 -2.00 5.99
N LYS A 190 -23.84 -1.99 7.29
CA LYS A 190 -25.10 -2.52 7.84
C LYS A 190 -26.24 -1.51 7.85
N ASP A 191 -26.15 -0.43 7.08
CA ASP A 191 -27.11 0.68 7.00
C ASP A 191 -27.41 1.38 8.35
N SER A 192 -26.61 1.13 9.39
CA SER A 192 -26.70 1.76 10.72
C SER A 192 -25.97 3.10 10.73
N THR A 193 -26.31 3.94 9.76
CA THR A 193 -25.57 5.16 9.37
C THR A 193 -25.39 6.15 10.52
N TYR A 194 -26.43 6.34 11.35
CA TYR A 194 -26.35 7.24 12.49
C TYR A 194 -25.31 6.77 13.52
N GLU A 195 -25.31 5.48 13.87
CA GLU A 195 -24.30 4.92 14.80
C GLU A 195 -22.90 4.95 14.18
N ALA A 196 -22.79 4.82 12.86
CA ALA A 196 -21.53 4.94 12.15
C ALA A 196 -20.94 6.35 12.27
N LEU A 197 -21.76 7.39 12.05
CA LEU A 197 -21.38 8.79 12.25
C LEU A 197 -20.94 9.03 13.69
N GLU A 198 -21.69 8.55 14.69
CA GLU A 198 -21.30 8.69 16.11
C GLU A 198 -19.97 8.00 16.43
N ALA A 199 -19.66 6.85 15.82
CA ALA A 199 -18.39 6.16 16.01
C ALA A 199 -17.22 6.97 15.42
N TRP A 200 -17.37 7.49 14.20
CA TRP A 200 -16.36 8.31 13.55
C TRP A 200 -16.14 9.66 14.25
N GLU A 201 -17.20 10.28 14.77
CA GLU A 201 -17.12 11.56 15.50
C GLU A 201 -16.38 11.46 16.84
N LYS A 202 -16.23 10.25 17.41
CA LYS A 202 -15.45 10.02 18.65
C LYS A 202 -13.94 10.02 18.43
N ILE A 203 -13.48 10.02 17.18
CA ILE A 203 -12.06 9.96 16.85
C ILE A 203 -11.46 11.36 16.93
N GLU A 204 -10.32 11.49 17.59
CA GLU A 204 -9.59 12.77 17.70
C GLU A 204 -8.25 12.69 16.97
N ALA A 205 -7.85 13.78 16.30
CA ALA A 205 -6.61 13.84 15.52
C ALA A 205 -5.33 13.52 16.33
N LYS A 206 -5.33 13.79 17.64
CA LYS A 206 -4.20 13.47 18.53
C LYS A 206 -4.10 11.98 18.88
N ASP A 207 -5.19 11.22 18.75
CA ASP A 207 -5.21 9.80 19.05
C ASP A 207 -4.67 9.00 17.86
N SER A 208 -5.12 9.35 16.65
CA SER A 208 -4.55 8.87 15.38
C SER A 208 -4.94 9.84 14.26
N LEU A 209 -3.97 10.55 13.69
CA LEU A 209 -4.22 11.50 12.60
C LEU A 209 -4.74 10.80 11.34
N GLU A 210 -4.23 9.60 11.05
CA GLU A 210 -4.68 8.79 9.92
C GLU A 210 -6.15 8.39 10.08
N ALA A 211 -6.50 7.74 11.20
CA ALA A 211 -7.88 7.32 11.45
C ALA A 211 -8.85 8.51 11.48
N PHE A 212 -8.40 9.64 12.04
CA PHE A 212 -9.18 10.87 12.08
C PHE A 212 -9.50 11.40 10.68
N ASN A 213 -8.51 11.55 9.80
CA ASN A 213 -8.74 12.08 8.46
C ASN A 213 -9.63 11.16 7.63
N ARG A 214 -9.45 9.83 7.75
CA ARG A 214 -10.31 8.83 7.12
C ARG A 214 -11.76 8.92 7.63
N ALA A 215 -11.93 9.08 8.94
CA ALA A 215 -13.23 9.25 9.56
C ALA A 215 -13.93 10.54 9.10
N GLN A 216 -13.20 11.66 9.01
CA GLN A 216 -13.76 12.92 8.49
C GLN A 216 -14.15 12.79 7.02
N TYR A 217 -13.37 12.09 6.20
CA TYR A 217 -13.74 11.80 4.82
C TYR A 217 -15.05 11.00 4.74
N ASN A 218 -15.17 9.91 5.51
CA ASN A 218 -16.38 9.09 5.55
C ASN A 218 -17.60 9.86 6.09
N ILE A 219 -17.42 10.69 7.13
CA ILE A 219 -18.50 11.58 7.61
C ILE A 219 -18.97 12.50 6.48
N CYS A 220 -18.04 13.04 5.69
CA CYS A 220 -18.39 13.89 4.56
C CYS A 220 -19.19 13.14 3.49
N THR A 221 -18.68 12.02 2.98
CA THR A 221 -19.33 11.28 1.89
C THR A 221 -20.71 10.78 2.29
N VAL A 222 -20.83 10.15 3.46
CA VAL A 222 -22.11 9.66 3.99
C VAL A 222 -23.12 10.79 4.19
N SER A 223 -22.68 11.97 4.68
CA SER A 223 -23.55 13.13 4.85
C SER A 223 -23.98 13.78 3.53
N LEU A 224 -23.36 13.43 2.40
CA LEU A 224 -23.73 13.92 1.07
C LEU A 224 -24.61 12.93 0.32
N GLU A 225 -24.27 11.64 0.38
CA GLU A 225 -24.87 10.56 -0.43
C GLU A 225 -26.15 9.99 0.21
N ASN A 226 -26.22 9.90 1.53
CA ASN A 226 -27.37 9.31 2.19
C ASN A 226 -28.52 10.30 2.28
N THR A 227 -29.59 10.07 1.52
CA THR A 227 -30.76 10.97 1.44
C THR A 227 -31.46 11.18 2.79
N GLN A 228 -31.45 10.19 3.68
CA GLN A 228 -32.05 10.29 5.01
C GLN A 228 -31.21 11.13 5.96
N TYR A 229 -29.88 11.07 5.84
CA TYR A 229 -28.92 11.74 6.72
C TYR A 229 -28.21 12.91 6.04
N GLN A 230 -28.74 13.39 4.91
CA GLN A 230 -28.10 14.41 4.10
C GLN A 230 -27.94 15.70 4.92
N ASP A 231 -26.69 16.11 5.14
CA ASP A 231 -26.32 17.30 5.86
C ASP A 231 -25.05 17.91 5.26
N ILE A 232 -25.26 18.86 4.33
CA ILE A 232 -24.17 19.53 3.62
C ILE A 232 -23.29 20.33 4.60
N ASN A 233 -23.85 20.83 5.72
CA ASN A 233 -23.05 21.56 6.71
C ASN A 233 -22.15 20.62 7.51
N ARG A 234 -22.66 19.44 7.90
CA ARG A 234 -21.82 18.38 8.50
C ARG A 234 -20.70 17.97 7.54
N ALA A 235 -21.02 17.78 6.26
CA ALA A 235 -20.04 17.43 5.23
C ALA A 235 -18.94 18.49 5.09
N GLU A 236 -19.29 19.77 4.93
CA GLU A 236 -18.30 20.85 4.85
C GLU A 236 -17.46 20.98 6.11
N ASN A 237 -18.05 20.79 7.29
CA ASN A 237 -17.31 20.84 8.55
C ASN A 237 -16.31 19.70 8.66
N ALA A 238 -16.66 18.50 8.18
CA ALA A 238 -15.76 17.37 8.14
C ALA A 238 -14.60 17.61 7.16
N LEU A 239 -14.86 18.12 5.95
CA LEU A 239 -13.83 18.49 4.98
C LEU A 239 -12.84 19.53 5.52
N LYS A 240 -13.32 20.55 6.24
CA LYS A 240 -12.47 21.57 6.87
C LYS A 240 -11.54 21.00 7.94
N LYS A 241 -11.95 19.93 8.62
CA LYS A 241 -11.17 19.28 9.67
C LYS A 241 -10.05 18.39 9.12
N ILE A 242 -10.13 17.94 7.87
CA ILE A 242 -9.08 17.11 7.25
C ILE A 242 -7.78 17.92 7.18
N VAL A 243 -6.75 17.41 7.86
CA VAL A 243 -5.45 18.08 8.00
C VAL A 243 -4.46 17.64 6.92
N ASN A 244 -4.43 16.34 6.59
CA ASN A 244 -3.58 15.77 5.55
C ASN A 244 -4.29 14.63 4.80
N GLY A 245 -3.82 14.34 3.58
CA GLY A 245 -4.50 13.42 2.67
C GLY A 245 -5.76 14.01 2.04
N TYR A 246 -6.36 13.28 1.10
CA TYR A 246 -7.63 13.61 0.45
C TYR A 246 -7.68 15.01 -0.21
N GLN A 247 -6.55 15.55 -0.67
CA GLN A 247 -6.48 16.92 -1.20
C GLN A 247 -7.37 17.09 -2.43
N TYR A 248 -7.29 16.12 -3.36
CA TYR A 248 -8.13 16.09 -4.54
C TYR A 248 -9.61 15.98 -4.21
N GLU A 249 -9.96 15.04 -3.33
CA GLU A 249 -11.34 14.80 -2.94
C GLU A 249 -11.92 16.01 -2.23
N LYS A 250 -11.17 16.59 -1.28
CA LYS A 250 -11.55 17.80 -0.58
C LYS A 250 -11.82 18.95 -1.55
N ARG A 251 -10.93 19.18 -2.51
CA ARG A 251 -11.11 20.24 -3.52
C ARG A 251 -12.40 20.04 -4.34
N CYS A 252 -12.64 18.83 -4.83
CA CYS A 252 -13.84 18.51 -5.60
C CYS A 252 -15.10 18.65 -4.74
N LEU A 253 -15.12 18.00 -3.57
CA LEU A 253 -16.27 17.97 -2.65
C LEU A 253 -16.61 19.35 -2.10
N GLU A 254 -15.63 20.23 -1.83
CA GLU A 254 -15.91 21.61 -1.43
C GLU A 254 -16.66 22.39 -2.53
N LYS A 255 -16.25 22.23 -3.79
CA LYS A 255 -16.95 22.86 -4.93
C LYS A 255 -18.35 22.27 -5.11
N ILE A 256 -18.48 20.95 -4.97
CA ILE A 256 -19.77 20.24 -5.01
C ILE A 256 -20.71 20.72 -3.90
N CYS A 257 -20.24 20.82 -2.64
CA CYS A 257 -21.01 21.34 -1.51
C CYS A 257 -21.56 22.75 -1.77
N ARG A 258 -20.74 23.64 -2.35
CA ARG A 258 -21.20 25.00 -2.74
C ARG A 258 -22.33 24.94 -3.77
N LEU A 259 -22.21 24.07 -4.77
CA LEU A 259 -23.25 23.89 -5.80
C LEU A 259 -24.53 23.27 -5.25
N LEU A 260 -24.42 22.30 -4.33
CA LEU A 260 -25.56 21.70 -3.64
C LEU A 260 -26.35 22.71 -2.80
N LYS A 261 -25.69 23.72 -2.24
CA LYS A 261 -26.33 24.79 -1.46
C LYS A 261 -26.99 25.88 -2.29
N THR A 262 -26.44 26.17 -3.47
CA THR A 262 -26.75 27.40 -4.22
C THR A 262 -27.51 27.16 -5.51
N SER A 263 -27.51 25.94 -6.06
CA SER A 263 -28.07 25.66 -7.37
C SER A 263 -29.53 25.25 -7.33
N SER A 264 -30.35 25.83 -8.21
CA SER A 264 -31.72 25.40 -8.49
C SER A 264 -31.80 24.22 -9.48
N THR A 265 -30.69 23.84 -10.14
CA THR A 265 -30.71 22.89 -11.28
C THR A 265 -30.43 21.43 -10.91
N ASP A 266 -30.31 21.12 -9.61
CA ASP A 266 -29.86 19.82 -9.08
C ASP A 266 -28.47 19.37 -9.57
N ILE A 267 -27.74 20.23 -10.30
CA ILE A 267 -26.45 19.88 -10.94
C ILE A 267 -25.41 19.36 -9.95
N GLY A 268 -25.41 19.90 -8.71
CA GLY A 268 -24.50 19.45 -7.65
C GLY A 268 -24.69 17.98 -7.29
N LYS A 269 -25.91 17.44 -7.41
CA LYS A 269 -26.21 16.03 -7.13
C LYS A 269 -25.58 15.11 -8.18
N TYR A 270 -25.69 15.48 -9.46
CA TYR A 270 -25.09 14.71 -10.54
C TYR A 270 -23.56 14.79 -10.55
N LEU A 271 -22.99 15.96 -10.19
CA LEU A 271 -21.55 16.09 -10.01
C LEU A 271 -21.04 15.23 -8.84
N LEU A 272 -21.82 15.12 -7.75
CA LEU A 272 -21.52 14.20 -6.67
C LEU A 272 -21.54 12.74 -7.15
N LEU A 273 -22.59 12.31 -7.87
CA LEU A 273 -22.66 10.95 -8.43
C LEU A 273 -21.49 10.65 -9.37
N LEU A 274 -21.14 11.59 -10.25
CA LEU A 274 -20.00 11.46 -11.14
C LEU A 274 -18.68 11.31 -10.36
N PHE A 275 -18.52 12.09 -9.28
CA PHE A 275 -17.36 11.99 -8.39
C PHE A 275 -17.31 10.62 -7.70
N THR A 276 -18.43 10.16 -7.13
CA THR A 276 -18.54 8.84 -6.48
C THR A 276 -18.17 7.72 -7.46
N HIS A 277 -18.80 7.66 -8.64
CA HIS A 277 -18.47 6.67 -9.67
C HIS A 277 -17.00 6.77 -10.13
N THR A 278 -16.44 7.98 -10.24
CA THR A 278 -15.02 8.15 -10.60
C THR A 278 -14.11 7.55 -9.53
N THR A 279 -14.33 7.85 -8.26
CA THR A 279 -13.53 7.31 -7.16
C THR A 279 -13.69 5.80 -7.02
N GLU A 280 -14.90 5.27 -7.21
CA GLU A 280 -15.17 3.83 -7.18
C GLU A 280 -14.44 3.10 -8.32
N ILE A 281 -14.45 3.66 -9.53
CA ILE A 281 -13.66 3.11 -10.64
C ILE A 281 -12.17 3.08 -10.29
N ILE A 282 -11.62 4.13 -9.68
CA ILE A 282 -10.20 4.11 -9.29
C ILE A 282 -9.90 3.00 -8.29
N GLU A 283 -10.75 2.82 -7.27
CA GLU A 283 -10.59 1.74 -6.29
C GLU A 283 -10.70 0.36 -6.96
N ILE A 284 -11.62 0.18 -7.92
CA ILE A 284 -11.66 -1.03 -8.75
C ILE A 284 -10.34 -1.18 -9.51
N LEU A 285 -9.85 -0.15 -10.21
CA LEU A 285 -8.64 -0.28 -11.03
C LEU A 285 -7.35 -0.48 -10.22
N LYS A 286 -7.33 -0.09 -8.95
CA LYS A 286 -6.18 -0.30 -8.07
C LYS A 286 -5.74 -1.78 -8.05
N VAL A 287 -4.43 -1.99 -8.11
CA VAL A 287 -3.83 -3.32 -8.00
C VAL A 287 -3.78 -3.70 -6.54
N ASP A 288 -4.53 -4.73 -6.16
CA ASP A 288 -4.50 -5.29 -4.81
C ASP A 288 -3.44 -6.40 -4.73
N PHE A 289 -2.29 -6.04 -4.16
CA PHE A 289 -1.21 -6.98 -3.91
C PHE A 289 -1.49 -7.95 -2.76
N SER A 290 -2.57 -7.75 -2.00
CA SER A 290 -2.95 -8.61 -0.88
C SER A 290 -3.93 -9.72 -1.29
N HIS A 291 -4.58 -9.61 -2.46
CA HIS A 291 -5.56 -10.58 -2.91
C HIS A 291 -4.94 -11.97 -3.12
N ARG A 292 -5.33 -12.91 -2.24
CA ARG A 292 -4.90 -14.30 -2.26
C ARG A 292 -5.94 -15.15 -2.97
N VAL A 293 -5.54 -15.74 -4.09
CA VAL A 293 -6.31 -16.78 -4.79
C VAL A 293 -6.02 -18.17 -4.20
N THR A 294 -4.87 -18.32 -3.53
CA THR A 294 -4.47 -19.49 -2.73
C THR A 294 -3.79 -19.09 -1.42
N ASP A 295 -3.71 -20.05 -0.50
CA ASP A 295 -3.11 -19.87 0.83
C ASP A 295 -1.62 -19.50 0.82
N ASN A 296 -0.93 -19.56 -0.33
CA ASN A 296 0.53 -19.44 -0.34
C ASN A 296 1.12 -18.16 -0.96
N LYS A 297 0.59 -17.50 -2.01
CA LYS A 297 1.09 -16.18 -2.50
C LYS A 297 0.03 -15.40 -3.32
N PRO A 298 -0.03 -14.05 -3.23
CA PRO A 298 -0.90 -13.24 -4.10
C PRO A 298 -0.52 -13.32 -5.58
N VAL A 299 -1.50 -13.35 -6.48
CA VAL A 299 -1.26 -13.64 -7.91
C VAL A 299 -0.63 -12.46 -8.66
N GLU A 300 -1.00 -11.23 -8.31
CA GLU A 300 -0.50 -9.99 -8.91
C GLU A 300 0.66 -9.35 -8.11
N ARG A 301 1.29 -10.09 -7.17
CA ARG A 301 2.32 -9.59 -6.21
C ARG A 301 3.60 -8.97 -6.83
N LYS A 302 3.75 -9.02 -8.15
CA LYS A 302 4.93 -8.58 -8.91
C LYS A 302 4.53 -7.87 -10.18
N LEU A 303 5.22 -6.78 -10.47
CA LEU A 303 5.06 -6.02 -11.71
C LEU A 303 6.43 -5.74 -12.31
N ALA A 304 6.51 -5.73 -13.63
CA ALA A 304 7.75 -5.49 -14.36
C ALA A 304 7.80 -4.09 -14.96
N HIS A 305 8.96 -3.46 -14.90
CA HIS A 305 9.28 -2.23 -15.61
C HIS A 305 10.38 -2.51 -16.64
N TYR A 306 10.08 -2.28 -17.91
CA TYR A 306 11.03 -2.47 -19.01
C TYR A 306 11.80 -1.19 -19.26
N THR A 307 13.13 -1.30 -19.31
CA THR A 307 13.99 -0.14 -19.50
C THR A 307 15.32 -0.53 -20.17
N GLY A 308 16.10 0.47 -20.57
CA GLY A 308 17.42 0.29 -21.17
C GLY A 308 18.47 -0.18 -20.15
N THR A 309 19.59 -0.71 -20.65
CA THR A 309 20.71 -1.16 -19.81
C THR A 309 21.38 0.00 -19.07
N ASP A 310 21.47 1.17 -19.70
CA ASP A 310 22.09 2.35 -19.08
C ASP A 310 21.25 2.91 -17.94
N THR A 311 19.92 2.96 -18.14
CA THR A 311 18.99 3.34 -17.08
C THR A 311 19.04 2.33 -15.93
N THR A 312 19.08 1.03 -16.24
CA THR A 312 19.26 -0.02 -15.22
C THR A 312 20.54 0.21 -14.41
N ASN A 313 21.65 0.53 -15.07
CA ASN A 313 22.90 0.82 -14.37
C ASN A 313 22.76 2.00 -13.41
N LYS A 314 22.15 3.11 -13.85
CA LYS A 314 21.91 4.31 -13.04
C LYS A 314 21.05 4.03 -11.79
N LEU A 315 20.11 3.10 -11.89
CA LEU A 315 19.19 2.75 -10.80
C LEU A 315 19.81 1.77 -9.79
N LEU A 316 20.83 1.00 -10.18
CA LEU A 316 21.39 -0.08 -9.36
C LEU A 316 22.80 0.20 -8.83
N ASP A 317 23.59 0.99 -9.55
CA ASP A 317 24.98 1.30 -9.22
C ASP A 317 25.13 2.77 -8.78
N ILE A 318 26.21 3.04 -8.04
CA ILE A 318 26.60 4.39 -7.64
C ILE A 318 27.54 4.95 -8.70
N GLU A 319 27.05 5.91 -9.49
CA GLU A 319 27.89 6.59 -10.48
C GLU A 319 29.05 7.34 -9.81
N LYS A 320 30.19 7.42 -10.50
CA LYS A 320 31.37 8.16 -10.01
C LYS A 320 30.98 9.60 -9.62
N GLY A 321 31.28 9.97 -8.39
CA GLY A 321 30.98 11.30 -7.84
C GLY A 321 29.58 11.45 -7.24
N LYS A 322 28.78 10.38 -7.17
CA LYS A 322 27.54 10.33 -6.39
C LYS A 322 27.70 9.49 -5.14
N GLU A 323 26.89 9.77 -4.13
CA GLU A 323 26.84 8.99 -2.89
C GLU A 323 25.79 7.88 -2.93
N GLN A 324 24.81 7.99 -3.82
CA GLN A 324 23.70 7.05 -3.94
C GLN A 324 23.35 6.80 -5.42
N PRO A 325 22.74 5.64 -5.75
CA PRO A 325 22.17 5.39 -7.07
C PRO A 325 21.08 6.42 -7.40
N SER A 326 20.76 6.55 -8.69
CA SER A 326 19.69 7.43 -9.13
C SER A 326 18.32 6.91 -8.64
N SER A 327 17.45 7.83 -8.24
CA SER A 327 16.07 7.50 -7.90
C SER A 327 15.29 7.02 -9.12
N PHE A 328 14.31 6.15 -8.88
CA PHE A 328 13.29 5.86 -9.88
C PHE A 328 12.48 7.14 -10.17
N ARG A 329 12.01 7.33 -11.41
CA ARG A 329 11.38 8.58 -11.85
C ARG A 329 10.01 8.31 -12.44
N LEU A 330 9.08 9.23 -12.20
CA LEU A 330 7.83 9.35 -12.97
C LEU A 330 8.01 10.55 -13.90
N ASN A 331 7.84 10.35 -15.20
CA ASN A 331 8.04 11.39 -16.22
C ASN A 331 6.70 11.95 -16.68
N THR A 332 6.68 13.13 -17.27
CA THR A 332 5.45 13.69 -17.84
C THR A 332 4.83 12.79 -18.91
N ILE A 333 3.50 12.81 -18.96
CA ILE A 333 2.67 12.00 -19.87
C ILE A 333 2.86 12.32 -21.37
N ASN A 334 3.54 13.41 -21.72
CA ASN A 334 3.54 14.01 -23.06
C ASN A 334 4.15 13.14 -24.20
N ASN A 335 4.66 11.93 -23.90
CA ASN A 335 5.23 11.01 -24.90
C ASN A 335 4.79 9.55 -24.68
N VAL A 336 3.56 9.35 -24.19
CA VAL A 336 2.96 8.01 -24.20
C VAL A 336 2.78 7.50 -25.63
N ASN A 337 2.83 6.18 -25.78
CA ASN A 337 2.74 5.48 -27.04
C ASN A 337 1.35 5.58 -27.71
N ASP A 338 0.30 5.70 -26.90
CA ASP A 338 -1.06 5.90 -27.37
C ASP A 338 -1.37 7.42 -27.44
N PRO A 339 -1.45 8.00 -28.66
CA PRO A 339 -1.69 9.44 -28.83
C PRO A 339 -3.12 9.87 -28.45
N SER A 340 -4.03 8.92 -28.21
CA SER A 340 -5.40 9.19 -27.76
C SER A 340 -5.51 9.32 -26.24
N GLU A 341 -4.50 8.87 -25.49
CA GLU A 341 -4.48 8.95 -24.03
C GLU A 341 -4.66 10.39 -23.55
N GLY A 342 -5.40 10.52 -22.46
CA GLY A 342 -5.82 11.82 -21.94
C GLY A 342 -7.00 12.45 -22.67
N LYS A 343 -7.46 11.91 -23.80
CA LYS A 343 -8.63 12.41 -24.55
C LYS A 343 -9.68 11.34 -24.79
N LEU A 344 -9.26 10.09 -24.92
CA LEU A 344 -10.11 8.95 -25.26
C LEU A 344 -11.34 8.86 -24.35
N LEU A 345 -11.17 8.99 -23.02
CA LEU A 345 -12.28 8.97 -22.07
C LEU A 345 -13.32 10.06 -22.39
N LEU A 346 -12.90 11.32 -22.47
CA LEU A 346 -13.83 12.43 -22.72
C LEU A 346 -14.51 12.31 -24.10
N ASN A 347 -13.77 11.90 -25.13
CA ASN A 347 -14.35 11.67 -26.46
C ASN A 347 -15.40 10.56 -26.42
N TYR A 348 -15.11 9.48 -25.72
CA TYR A 348 -16.04 8.37 -25.52
C TYR A 348 -17.31 8.82 -24.78
N LEU A 349 -17.17 9.57 -23.68
CA LEU A 349 -18.29 10.13 -22.93
C LEU A 349 -19.15 11.12 -23.75
N LYS A 350 -18.53 11.86 -24.68
CA LYS A 350 -19.22 12.76 -25.62
C LYS A 350 -19.82 12.03 -26.83
N GLY A 351 -19.60 10.73 -26.98
CA GLY A 351 -20.06 9.94 -28.13
C GLY A 351 -19.35 10.27 -29.45
N ILE A 352 -18.13 10.82 -29.40
CA ILE A 352 -17.34 11.16 -30.60
C ILE A 352 -16.67 9.88 -31.11
N LYS A 353 -17.16 9.36 -32.25
CA LYS A 353 -16.72 8.08 -32.84
C LYS A 353 -15.63 8.21 -33.91
N GLU A 354 -15.54 9.35 -34.60
CA GLU A 354 -14.59 9.60 -35.70
C GLU A 354 -14.11 11.06 -35.70
N GLY A 355 -12.93 11.32 -36.29
CA GLY A 355 -12.42 12.68 -36.45
C GLY A 355 -11.72 13.24 -35.20
N LEU A 356 -10.73 12.51 -34.68
CA LEU A 356 -9.89 12.90 -33.56
C LEU A 356 -9.23 14.26 -33.83
N SER A 357 -9.84 15.35 -33.36
CA SER A 357 -9.15 16.62 -33.20
C SER A 357 -8.25 16.47 -31.98
N TYR A 358 -6.99 16.15 -32.24
CA TYR A 358 -5.97 16.00 -31.21
C TYR A 358 -5.50 17.38 -30.69
N ASN A 359 -6.41 18.28 -30.33
CA ASN A 359 -6.01 19.49 -29.61
C ASN A 359 -5.60 19.10 -28.20
N SER A 360 -4.30 19.13 -27.91
CA SER A 360 -3.75 19.01 -26.57
C SER A 360 -4.15 20.26 -25.80
N GLN A 361 -5.34 20.29 -25.21
CA GLN A 361 -5.55 21.20 -24.09
C GLN A 361 -4.69 20.66 -22.95
N PHE A 362 -3.48 21.22 -22.90
CA PHE A 362 -2.67 21.30 -21.71
C PHE A 362 -3.60 21.81 -20.60
N ASP A 363 -3.69 21.04 -19.53
CA ASP A 363 -4.17 21.62 -18.28
C ASP A 363 -3.00 22.47 -17.77
N GLU A 364 -3.13 23.80 -17.84
CA GLU A 364 -2.06 24.72 -17.44
C GLU A 364 -1.73 24.58 -15.95
N ASP A 365 -2.68 24.10 -15.14
CA ASP A 365 -2.58 24.09 -13.68
C ASP A 365 -2.03 22.76 -13.13
N LEU A 366 -2.34 21.62 -13.76
CA LEU A 366 -1.93 20.29 -13.28
C LEU A 366 -1.28 19.41 -14.35
N HIS A 367 -0.16 18.80 -13.99
CA HIS A 367 0.63 17.99 -14.88
C HIS A 367 0.71 16.55 -14.34
N ALA A 368 0.41 15.59 -15.22
CA ALA A 368 0.50 14.16 -14.90
C ALA A 368 1.91 13.62 -15.17
N PHE A 369 2.50 13.04 -14.13
CA PHE A 369 3.74 12.28 -14.13
C PHE A 369 3.41 10.81 -13.97
N ILE A 370 3.90 9.96 -14.86
CA ILE A 370 3.61 8.53 -14.83
C ILE A 370 4.86 7.67 -14.86
N SER A 371 4.71 6.46 -14.36
CA SER A 371 5.63 5.37 -14.69
C SER A 371 4.84 4.09 -14.93
N CYS A 372 5.24 3.38 -15.98
CA CYS A 372 4.51 2.25 -16.54
C CYS A 372 5.09 0.93 -16.04
N PHE A 373 4.22 0.01 -15.70
CA PHE A 373 4.54 -1.36 -15.33
C PHE A 373 3.65 -2.32 -16.10
N THR A 374 3.99 -3.60 -16.09
CA THR A 374 3.19 -4.64 -16.74
C THR A 374 3.15 -5.91 -15.91
N PHE A 375 2.03 -6.63 -16.03
CA PHE A 375 1.86 -7.98 -15.50
C PHE A 375 2.75 -9.02 -16.20
N ASN A 376 3.30 -8.70 -17.39
CA ASN A 376 4.13 -9.60 -18.17
C ASN A 376 5.63 -9.40 -17.87
N HIS A 377 6.18 -10.24 -17.00
CA HIS A 377 7.57 -10.06 -16.53
C HIS A 377 8.65 -10.40 -17.57
N ASP A 378 8.35 -11.24 -18.55
CA ASP A 378 9.26 -11.67 -19.63
C ASP A 378 8.55 -11.71 -20.99
N SER A 379 8.43 -10.54 -21.62
CA SER A 379 7.71 -10.32 -22.88
C SER A 379 8.62 -9.76 -23.95
N LEU A 380 8.68 -10.46 -25.09
CA LEU A 380 9.43 -10.00 -26.26
C LEU A 380 8.89 -8.68 -26.80
N ASN A 381 7.56 -8.50 -26.87
CA ASN A 381 6.95 -7.27 -27.37
C ASN A 381 7.39 -6.07 -26.50
N GLN A 382 7.43 -6.25 -25.19
CA GLN A 382 7.90 -5.21 -24.27
C GLN A 382 9.40 -4.92 -24.43
N PHE A 383 10.24 -5.95 -24.60
CA PHE A 383 11.65 -5.77 -24.90
C PHE A 383 11.92 -5.08 -26.25
N ARG A 384 11.08 -5.35 -27.25
CA ARG A 384 11.16 -4.73 -28.56
C ARG A 384 10.76 -3.26 -28.53
N LEU A 385 9.75 -2.89 -27.74
CA LEU A 385 9.21 -1.52 -27.73
C LEU A 385 9.89 -0.62 -26.68
N TYR A 386 10.04 -1.10 -25.45
CA TYR A 386 10.44 -0.30 -24.28
C TYR A 386 11.83 -0.64 -23.75
N GLY A 387 12.30 -1.85 -24.01
CA GLY A 387 13.66 -2.29 -23.66
C GLY A 387 14.72 -1.92 -24.70
N LYS A 388 14.56 -0.84 -25.48
CA LYS A 388 15.57 -0.47 -26.48
C LYS A 388 16.76 0.22 -25.82
N GLN A 389 17.95 -0.15 -26.24
CA GLN A 389 19.18 0.60 -25.99
C GLN A 389 19.76 0.97 -27.36
N ASP A 390 20.08 2.24 -27.58
CA ASP A 390 20.60 2.75 -28.85
C ASP A 390 19.73 2.36 -30.07
N ASN A 391 18.40 2.41 -29.90
CA ASN A 391 17.39 1.97 -30.88
C ASN A 391 17.45 0.50 -31.29
N LYS A 392 18.25 -0.33 -30.62
CA LYS A 392 18.30 -1.77 -30.87
C LYS A 392 17.16 -2.47 -30.15
N GLU A 393 16.40 -3.29 -30.88
CA GLU A 393 15.35 -4.10 -30.28
C GLU A 393 15.92 -5.20 -29.37
N ALA A 394 15.15 -5.59 -28.35
CA ALA A 394 15.47 -6.72 -27.48
C ALA A 394 16.86 -6.64 -26.81
N SER A 395 17.30 -5.42 -26.48
CA SER A 395 18.61 -5.13 -25.88
C SER A 395 18.51 -4.51 -24.48
N GLY A 396 17.35 -4.62 -23.84
CA GLY A 396 17.06 -3.99 -22.55
C GLY A 396 16.89 -4.98 -21.43
N ILE A 397 16.29 -4.49 -20.35
CA ILE A 397 16.15 -5.18 -19.09
C ILE A 397 14.70 -5.04 -18.60
N SER A 398 14.15 -6.12 -18.04
CA SER A 398 12.90 -6.13 -17.30
C SER A 398 13.23 -6.21 -15.81
N LEU A 399 12.92 -5.13 -15.10
CA LEU A 399 13.07 -5.02 -13.65
C LEU A 399 11.77 -5.45 -12.98
N VAL A 400 11.75 -6.60 -12.31
CA VAL A 400 10.56 -7.14 -11.64
C VAL A 400 10.59 -6.71 -10.17
N PHE A 401 9.62 -5.89 -9.80
CA PHE A 401 9.46 -5.37 -8.43
C PHE A 401 8.54 -6.25 -7.62
N ASN A 402 8.85 -6.41 -6.34
CA ASN A 402 7.91 -6.98 -5.37
C ASN A 402 6.89 -5.93 -4.90
N GLN A 403 5.79 -6.39 -4.31
CA GLN A 403 4.71 -5.55 -3.79
C GLN A 403 5.17 -4.41 -2.85
N ASN A 404 6.29 -4.58 -2.14
CA ASN A 404 6.76 -3.56 -1.18
C ASN A 404 7.32 -2.32 -1.89
N PHE A 405 7.58 -2.37 -3.20
CA PHE A 405 7.95 -1.18 -3.97
C PHE A 405 6.79 -0.18 -4.08
N PHE A 406 5.55 -0.66 -3.99
CA PHE A 406 4.33 0.11 -4.21
C PHE A 406 3.63 0.42 -2.88
N GLN A 407 2.70 1.38 -2.92
CA GLN A 407 1.81 1.66 -1.79
C GLN A 407 0.90 0.47 -1.53
N LYS A 408 0.67 0.13 -0.26
CA LYS A 408 -0.27 -0.93 0.10
C LYS A 408 -1.69 -0.51 -0.27
N HIS A 409 -2.52 -1.47 -0.68
CA HIS A 409 -3.91 -1.23 -1.05
C HIS A 409 -4.67 -0.45 0.04
N ASP A 410 -4.47 -0.84 1.30
CA ASP A 410 -5.20 -0.27 2.45
C ASP A 410 -4.56 0.98 3.05
N SER A 411 -3.39 1.42 2.58
CA SER A 411 -2.80 2.68 3.00
C SER A 411 -3.41 3.81 2.18
N THR A 412 -4.50 4.41 2.67
CA THR A 412 -5.34 5.32 1.88
C THR A 412 -5.38 6.71 2.51
N ALA A 413 -4.50 7.60 2.06
CA ALA A 413 -4.63 9.04 2.24
C ALA A 413 -5.49 9.65 1.11
N GLY A 414 -6.55 8.94 0.69
CA GLY A 414 -7.30 9.24 -0.53
C GLY A 414 -6.48 9.04 -1.81
N LEU A 415 -6.88 9.71 -2.89
CA LEU A 415 -6.16 9.88 -4.15
C LEU A 415 -5.00 10.86 -3.96
N SER A 416 -4.14 10.59 -2.96
CA SER A 416 -2.99 11.42 -2.56
C SER A 416 -1.95 11.60 -3.67
N TYR A 417 -2.09 10.86 -4.76
CA TYR A 417 -1.28 11.00 -5.95
C TYR A 417 -1.74 12.16 -6.85
N VAL A 418 -2.94 12.71 -6.65
CA VAL A 418 -3.37 13.98 -7.23
C VAL A 418 -3.15 15.07 -6.20
N ALA A 419 -1.95 15.66 -6.24
CA ALA A 419 -1.52 16.71 -5.34
C ALA A 419 -1.96 18.07 -5.86
N PHE A 420 -2.58 18.84 -4.99
CA PHE A 420 -2.79 20.27 -5.19
C PHE A 420 -1.93 21.00 -4.17
N GLU A 421 -1.12 21.97 -4.62
CA GLU A 421 -0.61 22.97 -3.70
C GLU A 421 -1.78 23.89 -3.29
N ASP A 422 -2.53 23.48 -2.28
CA ASP A 422 -3.11 24.49 -1.42
C ASP A 422 -1.98 25.05 -0.57
N SER A 423 -1.80 26.36 -0.65
CA SER A 423 -0.97 27.17 0.23
C SER A 423 -1.23 26.80 1.69
N LEU A 424 -0.52 25.77 2.16
CA LEU A 424 -0.52 25.36 3.55
C LEU A 424 0.01 26.56 4.32
N GLN A 425 -0.92 27.22 5.01
CA GLN A 425 -0.61 28.04 6.15
C GLN A 425 0.50 27.36 6.92
N LYS A 426 1.53 28.14 7.22
CA LYS A 426 2.66 27.82 8.10
C LYS A 426 2.16 27.25 9.42
N ILE A 427 1.79 25.97 9.45
CA ILE A 427 1.69 25.21 10.68
C ILE A 427 3.12 24.79 10.93
N ASN A 428 3.76 25.52 11.83
CA ASN A 428 5.03 25.15 12.45
C ASN A 428 4.83 23.81 13.16
N VAL A 429 4.89 22.70 12.41
CA VAL A 429 5.27 21.43 12.99
C VAL A 429 6.76 21.57 13.24
N THR A 430 7.13 21.98 14.44
CA THR A 430 8.48 21.83 14.97
C THR A 430 8.79 20.34 15.04
N SER A 431 9.11 19.73 13.90
CA SER A 431 9.95 18.56 13.85
C SER A 431 11.31 18.99 14.34
N ILE A 432 11.81 18.31 15.38
CA ILE A 432 13.19 18.39 15.84
C ILE A 432 14.07 17.98 14.65
N GLN A 433 14.49 18.96 13.85
CA GLN A 433 15.51 18.79 12.83
C GLN A 433 16.85 19.10 13.49
N GLY A 434 17.65 18.05 13.69
CA GLY A 434 19.07 18.21 13.87
C GLY A 434 19.65 18.96 12.67
N SER A 435 20.37 20.02 12.96
CA SER A 435 21.07 20.87 12.01
C SER A 435 22.13 20.08 11.22
N THR A 436 21.85 19.79 9.95
CA THR A 436 22.88 19.64 8.92
C THR A 436 22.32 20.26 7.64
N GLY A 437 23.09 21.18 7.03
CA GLY A 437 22.67 21.96 5.87
C GLY A 437 22.71 21.18 4.56
N GLU A 438 22.07 20.02 4.51
CA GLU A 438 21.84 19.29 3.26
C GLU A 438 20.57 19.80 2.58
N LYS A 439 20.65 20.07 1.27
CA LYS A 439 19.44 20.29 0.44
C LYS A 439 18.60 19.02 0.54
N VAL A 440 17.52 19.06 1.33
CA VAL A 440 16.55 17.96 1.39
C VAL A 440 16.00 17.75 -0.02
N VAL A 441 16.39 16.64 -0.64
CA VAL A 441 15.89 16.26 -1.95
C VAL A 441 14.46 15.77 -1.76
N GLU A 442 13.47 16.61 -2.08
CA GLU A 442 12.06 16.22 -1.99
C GLU A 442 11.76 15.14 -3.04
N ARG A 443 11.25 14.00 -2.56
CA ARG A 443 10.86 12.82 -3.35
C ARG A 443 9.41 12.49 -3.05
N ILE A 444 8.70 11.92 -4.00
CA ILE A 444 7.35 11.40 -3.78
C ILE A 444 7.44 10.05 -3.05
N ASN A 445 6.56 9.87 -2.07
CA ASN A 445 6.43 8.62 -1.31
C ASN A 445 5.87 7.49 -2.18
N LYS A 446 5.72 6.29 -1.60
CA LYS A 446 5.06 5.16 -2.25
C LYS A 446 3.72 5.56 -2.84
N GLN A 447 3.51 5.21 -4.11
CA GLN A 447 2.28 5.50 -4.86
C GLN A 447 1.50 4.22 -5.13
N PRO A 448 0.17 4.29 -5.29
CA PRO A 448 -0.60 3.13 -5.70
C PRO A 448 -0.32 2.85 -7.17
N VAL A 449 -0.62 1.62 -7.59
CA VAL A 449 -0.58 1.22 -8.99
C VAL A 449 -1.98 0.92 -9.44
N MET A 450 -2.40 1.52 -10.55
CA MET A 450 -3.72 1.32 -11.15
C MET A 450 -3.56 0.57 -12.46
N ARG A 451 -4.40 -0.45 -12.70
CA ARG A 451 -4.45 -1.15 -14.00
C ARG A 451 -5.06 -0.24 -15.06
N CYS A 452 -4.53 -0.31 -16.28
CA CYS A 452 -5.12 0.40 -17.41
C CYS A 452 -6.40 -0.30 -17.89
N VAL A 453 -7.28 0.48 -18.50
CA VAL A 453 -8.50 0.01 -19.18
C VAL A 453 -8.29 0.19 -20.67
N TYR A 454 -8.56 -0.86 -21.43
CA TYR A 454 -8.53 -0.85 -22.88
C TYR A 454 -9.95 -0.71 -23.40
N LEU A 455 -10.19 0.38 -24.12
CA LEU A 455 -11.49 0.74 -24.65
C LEU A 455 -11.42 0.85 -26.17
N ASP A 456 -12.44 0.35 -26.85
CA ASP A 456 -12.65 0.62 -28.27
C ASP A 456 -13.66 1.75 -28.45
N PRO A 457 -13.32 2.89 -29.09
CA PRO A 457 -14.24 4.01 -29.22
C PRO A 457 -15.44 3.72 -30.14
N THR A 458 -15.40 2.63 -30.91
CA THR A 458 -16.43 2.30 -31.92
C THR A 458 -17.40 1.22 -31.48
N SER A 459 -17.12 0.51 -30.38
CA SER A 459 -17.92 -0.60 -29.85
C SER A 459 -17.99 -0.56 -28.33
N ASP A 460 -18.75 -1.48 -27.72
CA ASP A 460 -18.84 -1.61 -26.26
C ASP A 460 -17.67 -2.44 -25.68
N TYR A 461 -16.57 -2.59 -26.42
CA TYR A 461 -15.43 -3.38 -26.00
C TYR A 461 -14.65 -2.68 -24.88
N ILE A 462 -14.62 -3.34 -23.72
CA ILE A 462 -13.86 -2.93 -22.53
C ILE A 462 -13.09 -4.15 -22.02
N HIS A 463 -11.78 -3.98 -21.81
CA HIS A 463 -10.90 -4.99 -21.25
C HIS A 463 -9.96 -4.37 -20.21
N LEU A 464 -9.81 -5.03 -19.05
CA LEU A 464 -8.89 -4.58 -17.99
C LEU A 464 -7.53 -5.24 -18.17
N ALA A 465 -6.44 -4.47 -17.97
CA ALA A 465 -5.11 -5.05 -17.92
C ALA A 465 -5.01 -6.13 -16.84
N GLN A 466 -4.42 -7.28 -17.21
CA GLN A 466 -4.35 -8.50 -16.43
C GLN A 466 -3.12 -9.35 -16.80
N ARG A 467 -2.85 -10.40 -16.03
CA ARG A 467 -1.83 -11.38 -16.38
C ARG A 467 -2.25 -12.21 -17.59
N ASN A 468 -1.26 -12.65 -18.38
CA ASN A 468 -1.46 -13.63 -19.43
C ASN A 468 -1.41 -15.06 -18.88
N ARG A 469 -2.25 -15.96 -19.43
CA ARG A 469 -2.29 -17.40 -19.09
C ARG A 469 -0.91 -18.05 -19.11
N LEU A 470 -0.10 -17.76 -20.13
CA LEU A 470 1.27 -18.27 -20.26
C LEU A 470 2.15 -17.98 -19.04
N THR A 471 1.94 -16.86 -18.34
CA THR A 471 2.74 -16.49 -17.17
C THR A 471 2.52 -17.45 -16.00
N PHE A 472 1.33 -18.06 -15.88
CA PHE A 472 1.04 -19.05 -14.85
C PHE A 472 1.80 -20.35 -15.12
N PHE A 473 1.83 -20.79 -16.38
CA PHE A 473 2.59 -21.98 -16.79
C PHE A 473 4.10 -21.80 -16.60
N ARG A 474 4.64 -20.59 -16.85
CA ARG A 474 6.05 -20.30 -16.56
C ARG A 474 6.35 -20.25 -15.06
N GLU A 475 5.39 -19.83 -14.25
CA GLU A 475 5.56 -19.69 -12.79
C GLU A 475 5.43 -21.03 -12.05
N PHE A 476 4.42 -21.83 -12.39
CA PHE A 476 4.12 -23.10 -11.71
C PHE A 476 4.69 -24.32 -12.44
N ASN A 477 5.12 -24.18 -13.69
CA ASN A 477 5.73 -25.25 -14.48
C ASN A 477 4.90 -26.55 -14.44
N ASN A 478 5.47 -27.67 -13.97
CA ASN A 478 4.80 -28.96 -13.83
C ASN A 478 4.23 -29.22 -12.43
N GLU A 479 4.09 -28.18 -11.59
CA GLU A 479 3.46 -28.31 -10.28
C GLU A 479 1.98 -28.73 -10.43
N THR A 480 1.53 -29.55 -9.50
CA THR A 480 0.15 -30.06 -9.46
C THR A 480 -0.50 -29.73 -8.13
N VAL A 481 -1.83 -29.65 -8.12
CA VAL A 481 -2.65 -29.47 -6.92
C VAL A 481 -3.68 -30.58 -6.83
N GLN A 482 -3.98 -31.02 -5.61
CA GLN A 482 -5.07 -31.96 -5.33
C GLN A 482 -6.38 -31.17 -5.20
N VAL A 483 -7.38 -31.54 -5.97
CA VAL A 483 -8.76 -31.05 -5.89
C VAL A 483 -9.71 -32.24 -5.73
N GLU A 484 -10.99 -31.99 -5.44
CA GLU A 484 -11.98 -33.06 -5.24
C GLU A 484 -12.09 -34.03 -6.44
N SER A 485 -11.86 -33.52 -7.66
CA SER A 485 -11.89 -34.30 -8.90
C SER A 485 -10.57 -35.02 -9.24
N GLY A 486 -9.55 -34.91 -8.39
CA GLY A 486 -8.23 -35.55 -8.56
C GLY A 486 -7.07 -34.56 -8.61
N GLN A 487 -5.95 -34.99 -9.19
CA GLN A 487 -4.74 -34.17 -9.31
C GLN A 487 -4.72 -33.44 -10.65
N ILE A 488 -4.63 -32.11 -10.61
CA ILE A 488 -4.63 -31.26 -11.82
C ILE A 488 -3.39 -30.35 -11.87
N SER A 489 -3.14 -29.75 -13.03
CA SER A 489 -2.09 -28.73 -13.21
C SER A 489 -2.38 -27.54 -12.31
N LYS A 490 -1.40 -27.15 -11.48
CA LYS A 490 -1.52 -25.97 -10.63
C LYS A 490 -1.60 -24.69 -11.47
N ALA A 491 -0.90 -24.63 -12.61
CA ALA A 491 -0.97 -23.48 -13.51
C ALA A 491 -2.37 -23.25 -14.06
N GLU A 492 -3.08 -24.32 -14.42
CA GLU A 492 -4.46 -24.23 -14.93
C GLU A 492 -5.41 -23.79 -13.81
N HIS A 493 -5.31 -24.44 -12.66
CA HIS A 493 -6.14 -24.15 -11.50
C HIS A 493 -6.03 -22.70 -11.04
N GLU A 494 -4.81 -22.15 -10.95
CA GLU A 494 -4.60 -20.76 -10.58
C GLU A 494 -5.06 -19.79 -11.68
N TRP A 495 -4.93 -20.17 -12.96
CA TRP A 495 -5.40 -19.35 -14.08
C TRP A 495 -6.92 -19.21 -14.09
N GLU A 496 -7.66 -20.31 -13.95
CA GLU A 496 -9.14 -20.30 -13.96
C GLU A 496 -9.70 -19.42 -12.82
N ARG A 497 -9.09 -19.53 -11.63
CA ARG A 497 -9.46 -18.67 -10.49
C ARG A 497 -9.11 -17.21 -10.73
N TYR A 498 -7.93 -16.92 -11.27
CA TYR A 498 -7.53 -15.56 -11.61
C TYR A 498 -8.45 -14.95 -12.68
N GLN A 499 -8.82 -15.73 -13.69
CA GLN A 499 -9.76 -15.32 -14.72
C GLN A 499 -11.12 -14.97 -14.10
N SER A 500 -11.64 -15.82 -13.21
CA SER A 500 -12.90 -15.54 -12.49
C SER A 500 -12.82 -14.24 -11.68
N PHE A 501 -11.69 -13.97 -11.03
CA PHE A 501 -11.43 -12.71 -10.32
C PHE A 501 -11.44 -11.50 -11.27
N ILE A 502 -10.77 -11.56 -12.42
CA ILE A 502 -10.76 -10.46 -13.38
C ILE A 502 -12.12 -10.28 -14.06
N ASP A 503 -12.84 -11.35 -14.35
CA ASP A 503 -14.18 -11.28 -14.95
C ASP A 503 -15.13 -10.54 -14.00
N LYS A 504 -15.13 -10.91 -12.71
CA LYS A 504 -15.92 -10.20 -11.68
C LYS A 504 -15.53 -8.72 -11.60
N LYS A 505 -14.23 -8.44 -11.57
CA LYS A 505 -13.69 -7.08 -11.52
C LYS A 505 -14.05 -6.25 -12.75
N THR A 506 -14.09 -6.87 -13.92
CA THR A 506 -14.50 -6.25 -15.19
C THR A 506 -15.99 -5.94 -15.19
N GLU A 507 -16.81 -6.84 -14.65
CA GLU A 507 -18.26 -6.60 -14.49
C GLU A 507 -18.53 -5.45 -13.51
N ASP A 508 -17.85 -5.43 -12.37
CA ASP A 508 -17.94 -4.34 -11.39
C ASP A 508 -17.55 -3.00 -12.02
N PHE A 509 -16.43 -2.97 -12.77
CA PHE A 509 -16.02 -1.79 -13.53
C PHE A 509 -17.11 -1.34 -14.52
N ARG A 510 -17.65 -2.26 -15.32
CA ARG A 510 -18.68 -1.94 -16.34
C ARG A 510 -19.93 -1.36 -15.72
N SER A 511 -20.40 -1.95 -14.62
CA SER A 511 -21.58 -1.47 -13.90
C SER A 511 -21.42 -0.01 -13.47
N VAL A 512 -20.29 0.31 -12.83
CA VAL A 512 -20.00 1.68 -12.35
C VAL A 512 -19.74 2.64 -13.51
N PHE A 513 -19.06 2.18 -14.57
CA PHE A 513 -18.76 2.99 -15.74
C PHE A 513 -20.03 3.40 -16.51
N ILE A 514 -21.03 2.53 -16.60
CA ILE A 514 -22.35 2.87 -17.16
C ILE A 514 -23.02 3.99 -16.34
N GLY A 515 -22.92 3.94 -15.01
CA GLY A 515 -23.38 5.01 -14.11
C GLY A 515 -22.67 6.34 -14.42
N LEU A 516 -21.34 6.32 -14.50
CA LEU A 516 -20.52 7.48 -14.86
C LEU A 516 -20.92 8.08 -16.22
N GLN A 517 -21.17 7.25 -17.23
CA GLN A 517 -21.64 7.70 -18.56
C GLN A 517 -23.00 8.41 -18.47
N SER A 518 -23.93 7.84 -17.71
CA SER A 518 -25.26 8.41 -17.51
C SER A 518 -25.21 9.76 -16.79
N ASP A 519 -24.39 9.87 -15.74
CA ASP A 519 -24.21 11.12 -15.00
C ASP A 519 -23.57 12.20 -15.88
N TYR A 520 -22.51 11.84 -16.62
CA TYR A 520 -21.85 12.77 -17.53
C TYR A 520 -22.84 13.34 -18.56
N ARG A 521 -23.63 12.47 -19.21
CA ARG A 521 -24.66 12.90 -20.17
C ARG A 521 -25.65 13.87 -19.52
N THR A 522 -26.14 13.53 -18.33
CA THR A 522 -27.12 14.35 -17.61
C THR A 522 -26.55 15.72 -17.22
N ILE A 523 -25.28 15.76 -16.81
CA ILE A 523 -24.56 17.01 -16.54
C ILE A 523 -24.46 17.85 -17.81
N THR A 524 -24.06 17.26 -18.95
CA THR A 524 -23.92 17.99 -20.21
C THR A 524 -25.24 18.56 -20.73
N GLU A 525 -26.36 17.83 -20.59
CA GLU A 525 -27.68 18.32 -20.97
C GLU A 525 -28.10 19.52 -20.12
N LYS A 526 -27.91 19.44 -18.79
CA LYS A 526 -28.21 20.54 -17.86
C LYS A 526 -27.30 21.75 -18.05
N MET A 527 -26.06 21.52 -18.47
CA MET A 527 -25.09 22.58 -18.72
C MET A 527 -25.55 23.54 -19.81
N ILE A 528 -26.26 23.05 -20.84
CA ILE A 528 -26.83 23.90 -21.90
C ILE A 528 -27.77 24.96 -21.31
N GLU A 529 -28.69 24.54 -20.43
CA GLU A 529 -29.62 25.47 -19.76
C GLU A 529 -28.91 26.44 -18.79
N ILE A 530 -27.85 25.98 -18.13
CA ILE A 530 -27.08 26.80 -17.19
C ILE A 530 -26.27 27.84 -17.94
N GLU A 531 -25.67 27.49 -19.08
CA GLU A 531 -24.88 28.40 -19.90
C GLU A 531 -25.71 29.59 -20.40
N GLU A 532 -26.94 29.33 -20.86
CA GLU A 532 -27.88 30.37 -21.28
C GLU A 532 -28.23 31.36 -20.14
N LYS A 533 -28.34 30.86 -18.91
CA LYS A 533 -28.73 31.67 -17.73
C LYS A 533 -27.53 32.32 -17.04
N ASN A 534 -26.38 31.65 -17.02
CA ASN A 534 -25.19 32.05 -16.29
C ASN A 534 -23.92 31.37 -16.84
N ALA A 535 -23.37 31.94 -17.93
CA ALA A 535 -22.13 31.47 -18.56
C ALA A 535 -20.93 31.36 -17.59
N SER A 536 -20.82 32.26 -16.60
CA SER A 536 -19.73 32.21 -15.61
C SER A 536 -19.83 30.99 -14.69
N LEU A 537 -21.05 30.62 -14.28
CA LEU A 537 -21.28 29.41 -13.50
C LEU A 537 -21.03 28.15 -14.35
N SER A 538 -21.47 28.16 -15.62
CA SER A 538 -21.20 27.08 -16.57
C SER A 538 -19.69 26.81 -16.67
N GLY A 539 -18.86 27.83 -16.94
CA GLY A 539 -17.40 27.65 -17.00
C GLY A 539 -16.80 27.07 -15.71
N LYS A 540 -17.31 27.43 -14.52
CA LYS A 540 -16.86 26.85 -13.25
C LYS A 540 -17.25 25.37 -13.10
N ILE A 541 -18.43 24.98 -13.59
CA ILE A 541 -18.88 23.59 -13.59
C ILE A 541 -18.06 22.76 -14.58
N GLU A 542 -17.74 23.31 -15.76
CA GLU A 542 -16.89 22.62 -16.74
C GLU A 542 -15.48 22.34 -16.18
N VAL A 543 -14.89 23.30 -15.48
CA VAL A 543 -13.61 23.08 -14.78
C VAL A 543 -13.73 21.96 -13.75
N LEU A 544 -14.78 21.99 -12.90
CA LEU A 544 -15.00 20.94 -11.91
C LEU A 544 -15.25 19.57 -12.54
N LEU A 545 -15.99 19.51 -13.66
CA LEU A 545 -16.25 18.28 -14.39
C LEU A 545 -14.95 17.63 -14.88
N ASN A 546 -14.04 18.44 -15.42
CA ASN A 546 -12.71 17.98 -15.85
C ASN A 546 -11.83 17.56 -14.67
N GLU A 547 -11.88 18.30 -13.55
CA GLU A 547 -11.19 17.91 -12.31
C GLU A 547 -11.68 16.55 -11.81
N ILE A 548 -13.00 16.31 -11.74
CA ILE A 548 -13.59 15.05 -11.28
C ILE A 548 -13.11 13.85 -12.12
N LEU A 549 -12.99 14.01 -13.43
CA LEU A 549 -12.59 12.92 -14.34
C LEU A 549 -11.07 12.76 -14.46
N LEU A 550 -10.30 13.68 -13.90
CA LEU A 550 -8.85 13.74 -14.04
C LEU A 550 -8.15 12.42 -13.65
N PRO A 551 -8.49 11.75 -12.53
CA PRO A 551 -7.82 10.50 -12.15
C PRO A 551 -7.94 9.37 -13.20
N LEU A 552 -9.03 9.35 -13.98
CA LEU A 552 -9.29 8.33 -15.00
C LEU A 552 -8.66 8.66 -16.35
N LYS A 553 -8.45 9.94 -16.63
CA LYS A 553 -8.00 10.49 -17.91
C LYS A 553 -6.76 9.77 -18.49
N TYR A 554 -5.84 9.34 -17.61
CA TYR A 554 -4.58 8.67 -17.98
C TYR A 554 -4.53 7.17 -17.64
N LEU A 555 -5.69 6.56 -17.37
CA LEU A 555 -5.82 5.11 -17.16
C LEU A 555 -6.58 4.43 -18.30
N ILE A 556 -7.35 5.18 -19.10
CA ILE A 556 -8.06 4.67 -20.27
C ILE A 556 -7.18 4.78 -21.51
N LYS A 557 -6.97 3.67 -22.20
CA LYS A 557 -6.18 3.49 -23.42
C LYS A 557 -7.01 2.90 -24.54
N HIS A 558 -6.58 3.09 -25.78
CA HIS A 558 -7.19 2.43 -26.92
C HIS A 558 -6.93 0.92 -26.85
N SER A 559 -7.95 0.13 -27.21
CA SER A 559 -7.90 -1.33 -27.36
C SER A 559 -6.71 -1.87 -28.17
N ALA A 560 -6.16 -1.10 -29.12
CA ALA A 560 -5.01 -1.50 -29.93
C ALA A 560 -3.72 -1.74 -29.10
N PHE A 561 -3.65 -1.20 -27.88
CA PHE A 561 -2.50 -1.33 -26.97
C PHE A 561 -2.70 -2.41 -25.89
N GLN A 562 -3.74 -3.24 -26.02
CA GLN A 562 -4.09 -4.26 -25.03
C GLN A 562 -2.94 -5.24 -24.72
N GLU A 563 -2.10 -5.57 -25.70
CA GLU A 563 -0.98 -6.52 -25.50
C GLU A 563 0.02 -6.08 -24.42
N GLU A 564 0.03 -4.79 -24.05
CA GLU A 564 0.92 -4.25 -23.03
C GLU A 564 0.61 -4.74 -21.62
N GLN A 565 -0.67 -5.05 -21.36
CA GLN A 565 -1.17 -5.44 -20.04
C GLN A 565 -0.63 -4.50 -18.94
N GLU A 566 -0.79 -3.20 -19.21
CA GLU A 566 -0.13 -2.10 -18.51
C GLU A 566 -0.85 -1.74 -17.20
N CYS A 567 -0.07 -1.36 -16.21
CA CYS A 567 -0.52 -0.66 -15.03
C CYS A 567 0.41 0.53 -14.73
N ARG A 568 -0.10 1.54 -14.03
CA ARG A 568 0.56 2.83 -13.87
C ARG A 568 0.62 3.27 -12.43
N MET A 569 1.78 3.80 -12.05
CA MET A 569 1.82 4.83 -11.02
C MET A 569 1.56 6.17 -11.72
N VAL A 570 0.63 6.95 -11.21
CA VAL A 570 0.33 8.29 -11.69
C VAL A 570 0.52 9.24 -10.51
N TYR A 571 1.20 10.36 -10.71
CA TYR A 571 1.31 11.46 -9.76
C TYR A 571 0.99 12.75 -10.52
N MET A 572 0.05 13.54 -10.04
CA MET A 572 -0.38 14.78 -10.66
C MET A 572 -0.07 15.92 -9.71
N THR A 573 0.59 16.95 -10.22
CA THR A 573 0.90 18.15 -9.44
C THR A 573 1.14 19.34 -10.38
N SER A 574 1.21 20.55 -9.84
CA SER A 574 1.55 21.75 -10.59
C SER A 574 3.06 21.82 -10.91
N LEU A 575 3.43 22.64 -11.89
CA LEU A 575 4.84 22.79 -12.31
C LEU A 575 5.73 23.47 -11.27
N ASP A 576 5.15 24.24 -10.36
CA ASP A 576 5.83 24.95 -9.27
C ASP A 576 6.04 24.11 -8.01
N ASP A 577 5.46 22.90 -7.93
CA ASP A 577 5.74 21.93 -6.86
C ASP A 577 7.24 21.63 -6.82
N LYS A 578 7.85 21.81 -5.66
CA LYS A 578 9.30 21.62 -5.42
C LYS A 578 9.80 20.21 -5.74
N LYS A 579 8.90 19.22 -5.78
CA LYS A 579 9.22 17.84 -6.19
C LYS A 579 9.40 17.70 -7.69
N VAL A 580 8.84 18.61 -8.49
CA VAL A 580 8.98 18.63 -9.95
C VAL A 580 10.37 19.13 -10.31
N LYS A 581 11.06 18.33 -11.10
CA LYS A 581 12.42 18.58 -11.55
C LYS A 581 12.49 18.63 -13.05
N MET A 582 13.36 19.49 -13.55
CA MET A 582 13.71 19.58 -14.96
C MET A 582 15.22 19.52 -15.10
N GLU A 583 15.70 18.62 -15.96
CA GLU A 583 17.05 18.70 -16.49
C GLU A 583 16.93 19.19 -17.94
N PHE A 584 17.68 20.24 -18.33
CA PHE A 584 17.61 20.79 -19.68
C PHE A 584 17.86 19.71 -20.75
N GLY A 585 16.97 19.61 -21.74
CA GLY A 585 17.03 18.55 -22.75
C GLY A 585 16.47 17.19 -22.31
N ARG A 586 15.89 17.09 -21.10
CA ARG A 586 15.17 15.91 -20.61
C ARG A 586 13.73 16.28 -20.25
N PHE A 587 12.92 15.24 -20.02
CA PHE A 587 11.55 15.40 -19.56
C PHE A 587 11.50 16.03 -18.17
N LEU A 588 10.36 16.64 -17.86
CA LEU A 588 9.99 16.95 -16.48
C LEU A 588 9.72 15.62 -15.75
N TYR A 589 10.18 15.53 -14.51
CA TYR A 589 10.02 14.32 -13.72
C TYR A 589 9.90 14.62 -12.23
N VAL A 590 9.33 13.66 -11.50
CA VAL A 590 9.43 13.59 -10.04
C VAL A 590 10.24 12.35 -9.64
N GLU A 591 10.99 12.45 -8.56
CA GLU A 591 11.78 11.34 -8.04
C GLU A 591 11.00 10.53 -6.99
N TYR A 592 11.05 9.21 -7.12
CA TYR A 592 10.39 8.26 -6.24
C TYR A 592 11.31 7.85 -5.08
N GLU A 593 10.78 7.86 -3.85
CA GLU A 593 11.54 7.58 -2.63
C GLU A 593 12.05 6.13 -2.55
N PRO A 594 11.23 5.09 -2.82
CA PRO A 594 11.67 3.70 -2.70
C PRO A 594 12.89 3.36 -3.56
N LYS A 595 13.92 2.81 -2.91
CA LYS A 595 15.16 2.38 -3.58
C LYS A 595 14.91 1.16 -4.47
N VAL A 596 15.25 1.26 -5.76
CA VAL A 596 15.05 0.17 -6.74
C VAL A 596 15.69 -1.14 -6.28
N LYS A 597 16.99 -1.14 -5.99
CA LYS A 597 17.77 -2.34 -5.64
C LYS A 597 17.20 -3.13 -4.46
N ALA A 598 16.63 -2.45 -3.47
CA ALA A 598 16.07 -3.09 -2.27
C ALA A 598 14.71 -3.78 -2.53
N HIS A 599 14.01 -3.42 -3.60
CA HIS A 599 12.66 -3.88 -3.89
C HIS A 599 12.56 -4.73 -5.16
N LEU A 600 13.70 -5.08 -5.78
CA LEU A 600 13.73 -6.04 -6.87
C LEU A 600 13.50 -7.46 -6.35
N ASP A 601 12.68 -8.20 -7.08
CA ASP A 601 12.50 -9.65 -6.91
C ASP A 601 13.34 -10.42 -7.95
N LYS A 602 13.29 -9.96 -9.20
CA LYS A 602 13.93 -10.63 -10.34
C LYS A 602 14.31 -9.61 -11.42
N ILE A 603 15.31 -9.96 -12.23
CA ILE A 603 15.65 -9.28 -13.48
C ILE A 603 15.58 -10.28 -14.64
N TYR A 604 14.91 -9.91 -15.73
CA TYR A 604 15.08 -10.59 -17.02
C TYR A 604 15.93 -9.74 -17.96
N ILE A 605 16.90 -10.38 -18.60
CA ILE A 605 17.79 -9.76 -19.58
C ILE A 605 17.32 -10.19 -20.97
N ALA A 606 17.10 -9.20 -21.84
CA ALA A 606 16.70 -9.48 -23.21
C ALA A 606 17.80 -10.22 -24.00
N PRO A 607 17.46 -10.99 -25.05
CA PRO A 607 18.43 -11.84 -25.76
C PRO A 607 19.70 -11.11 -26.26
N VAL A 608 19.57 -9.86 -26.72
CA VAL A 608 20.71 -9.08 -27.24
C VAL A 608 21.58 -8.50 -26.11
N ALA A 609 21.02 -8.35 -24.91
CA ALA A 609 21.69 -7.80 -23.73
C ALA A 609 22.46 -8.85 -22.91
N ASN A 610 22.54 -10.11 -23.36
CA ASN A 610 23.17 -11.21 -22.63
C ASN A 610 24.58 -10.87 -22.08
N LYS A 611 25.37 -10.09 -22.84
CA LYS A 611 26.72 -9.65 -22.41
C LYS A 611 26.76 -8.91 -21.06
N TYR A 612 25.64 -8.34 -20.61
CA TYR A 612 25.54 -7.63 -19.33
C TYR A 612 25.23 -8.54 -18.14
N GLN A 613 24.92 -9.82 -18.35
CA GLN A 613 24.56 -10.74 -17.27
C GLN A 613 25.65 -10.85 -16.17
N PRO A 614 26.95 -11.04 -16.50
CA PRO A 614 27.99 -11.13 -15.46
C PRO A 614 28.14 -9.83 -14.66
N TYR A 615 27.95 -8.69 -15.31
CA TYR A 615 28.01 -7.38 -14.67
C TYR A 615 26.88 -7.20 -13.65
N LEU A 616 25.63 -7.49 -14.05
CA LEU A 616 24.48 -7.42 -13.15
C LEU A 616 24.60 -8.42 -12.00
N ALA A 617 25.11 -9.62 -12.26
CA ALA A 617 25.39 -10.62 -11.21
C ALA A 617 26.41 -10.11 -10.19
N LYS A 618 27.47 -9.42 -10.63
CA LYS A 618 28.43 -8.79 -9.73
C LYS A 618 27.79 -7.66 -8.91
N LEU A 619 26.95 -6.84 -9.53
CA LEU A 619 26.28 -5.72 -8.87
C LEU A 619 25.27 -6.16 -7.80
N LEU A 620 24.66 -7.32 -7.99
CA LEU A 620 23.60 -7.89 -7.15
C LEU A 620 24.07 -9.08 -6.29
N CYS A 621 25.38 -9.35 -6.20
CA CYS A 621 25.89 -10.55 -5.52
C CYS A 621 25.57 -10.63 -4.02
N ASN A 622 25.25 -9.50 -3.39
CA ASN A 622 24.87 -9.41 -1.98
C ASN A 622 23.35 -9.36 -1.78
N THR A 623 22.56 -9.69 -2.80
CA THR A 623 21.09 -9.71 -2.73
C THR A 623 20.55 -11.06 -3.17
N ASN A 624 19.28 -11.34 -2.85
CA ASN A 624 18.58 -12.55 -3.28
C ASN A 624 17.90 -12.39 -4.66
N VAL A 625 18.25 -11.35 -5.42
CA VAL A 625 17.61 -11.03 -6.70
C VAL A 625 18.04 -12.05 -7.77
N LYS A 626 17.06 -12.72 -8.37
CA LYS A 626 17.33 -13.69 -9.46
C LYS A 626 17.59 -12.95 -10.78
N ILE A 627 18.57 -13.40 -11.55
CA ILE A 627 18.87 -12.86 -12.89
C ILE A 627 18.67 -13.99 -13.90
N GLU A 628 17.76 -13.79 -14.85
CA GLU A 628 17.40 -14.78 -15.86
C GLU A 628 17.54 -14.18 -17.26
N LEU A 629 17.99 -15.01 -18.21
CA LEU A 629 17.93 -14.65 -19.63
C LEU A 629 16.52 -14.92 -20.14
N SER A 630 15.99 -13.98 -20.93
CA SER A 630 14.73 -14.18 -21.62
C SER A 630 14.88 -15.32 -22.64
N ASN A 631 14.00 -16.31 -22.55
CA ASN A 631 13.97 -17.43 -23.50
C ASN A 631 13.04 -17.15 -24.70
N ASN A 632 12.56 -15.92 -24.86
CA ASN A 632 11.70 -15.59 -25.97
C ASN A 632 12.50 -15.65 -27.29
N PRO A 633 11.94 -16.26 -28.35
CA PRO A 633 12.64 -16.39 -29.62
C PRO A 633 12.82 -15.01 -30.26
N TYR A 634 14.06 -14.62 -30.56
CA TYR A 634 14.38 -13.35 -31.22
C TYR A 634 15.31 -13.60 -32.40
N ARG A 635 14.91 -13.11 -33.58
CA ARG A 635 15.76 -13.18 -34.78
C ARG A 635 16.80 -12.07 -34.68
N GLN A 636 18.06 -12.44 -34.51
CA GLN A 636 19.16 -11.48 -34.66
C GLN A 636 19.24 -11.10 -36.15
N THR A 637 18.76 -9.92 -36.49
CA THR A 637 18.98 -9.30 -37.81
C THR A 637 20.29 -8.55 -37.84
#